data_AF-A0A438D1C5-F1
#
_entry.id   AF-A0A438D1C5-F1
#
_cell.length_a   1.000
_cell.length_b   1.000
_cell.length_c   1.000
_cell.angle_alpha   90.00
_cell.angle_beta   90.00
_cell.angle_gamma   90.00
#
_symmetry.space_group_name_H-M   'P 1'
#
loop_
_entity.id
_entity.type
_entity.pdbx_description
1 polymer ?
#
loop_
_entity_poly.entity_id
_entity_poly.type
_entity_poly.pdbx_seq_one_letter_code
_entity_poly.pdbx_strand_id
1 'polypeptide(L)'
;MSQFLPLPAVSGFYLARFFTKKSLPSYFAFVVLGSLMVTWFVLHNFWDLNIWLAGMSLKSFCKLILVDVVLAMVIPGLALLPSKLHFLTEVGLISHALLLCYIENRFFSYSSIYYYGLDEDVMYPSYMVIMTTFLGLALVRRLLVDQRIGPKAVWVLICLYSSKLAMLFISSKSVVWVTAVLLLAVSPPLLLYKDKSRTASKMKAWQGYAHASVVALSVWFCRETIFEALQWWHGRPPSDGLLLGFCIVLTGLACVPIVAVHFSHVLSAKRCLVLVVATGLLFMLMEPPIPLSWTYRSDLIKAARQSSDDVSIYGFVATKPTWPSWLLIAAILLTLAAVTSIIPINYMVELRALYSVAIGIALGIYISAEYFLQAAVLHALIVITMVCASVFVVFTHFPSASSTRFLPWVFALLVALFPVTYLLEGQMRIKSILVDSGVEDMVEEDYKLTALLAIEGARTSLLGLYAAIFMLIALEIKFELASLLREKAFERGGRHNQSAQSSSANFPAKMRFMQQRRASTVPTFTIKRMAAEGAWMPAVGNVATVMCFAICLILNVNLTGGSNRAIFFLAPILLLLNQDSDLVAGFGDKQRYFPVTIVISAYLVLTSLYSIWEDVWHGNAGWGLEIGGPDWFFAVKNLALLILTFPSHILFNRFVWSYTKQTDSTPLLTLPLNLPSIIITDVIKVKILGLLGIIYSLAQYLISRQQYITGLKYI
;
A
#
# COMPACT_ATOMS: atom_id res chain seq x y z
N MET A 1 51.78 42.72 24.74
CA MET A 1 51.40 42.91 23.32
C MET A 1 52.59 42.88 22.32
N SER A 2 53.84 43.10 22.72
CA SER A 2 54.98 43.34 21.79
C SER A 2 55.91 42.15 21.45
N GLN A 3 55.80 40.98 22.09
CA GLN A 3 56.84 39.93 21.97
C GLN A 3 56.70 38.97 20.76
N PHE A 4 55.56 38.95 20.04
CA PHE A 4 55.33 37.99 18.94
C PHE A 4 54.86 38.59 17.60
N LEU A 5 54.89 39.93 17.47
CA LEU A 5 54.63 40.66 16.22
C LEU A 5 55.49 40.25 15.00
N PRO A 6 56.75 39.77 15.13
CA PRO A 6 57.52 39.38 13.93
C PRO A 6 57.13 38.01 13.35
N LEU A 7 56.48 37.12 14.11
CA LEU A 7 56.16 35.76 13.63
C LEU A 7 55.23 35.69 12.41
N PRO A 8 54.16 36.50 12.30
CA PRO A 8 53.33 36.58 11.10
C PRO A 8 54.12 37.02 9.85
N ALA A 9 55.05 37.98 10.01
CA ALA A 9 55.87 38.46 8.91
C ALA A 9 56.87 37.39 8.44
N VAL A 10 57.48 36.67 9.38
CA VAL A 10 58.41 35.57 9.08
C VAL A 10 57.67 34.38 8.45
N SER A 11 56.49 34.00 8.94
CA SER A 11 55.69 32.93 8.33
C SER A 11 55.27 33.33 6.90
N GLY A 12 54.80 34.55 6.69
CA GLY A 12 54.48 35.10 5.37
C GLY A 12 55.67 35.09 4.40
N PHE A 13 56.88 35.42 4.87
CA PHE A 13 58.10 35.33 4.07
C PHE A 13 58.37 33.90 3.58
N TYR A 14 58.21 32.89 4.45
CA TYR A 14 58.39 31.49 4.07
C TYR A 14 57.30 31.00 3.10
N LEU A 15 56.07 31.49 3.22
CA LEU A 15 55.00 31.20 2.24
C LEU A 15 55.30 31.82 0.87
N ALA A 16 55.75 33.08 0.83
CA ALA A 16 56.15 33.74 -0.42
C ALA A 16 57.36 33.04 -1.08
N ARG A 17 58.32 32.59 -0.26
CA ARG A 17 59.44 31.78 -0.71
C ARG A 17 59.00 30.42 -1.28
N PHE A 18 57.96 29.81 -0.71
CA PHE A 18 57.38 28.59 -1.26
C PHE A 18 56.76 28.83 -2.65
N PHE A 19 55.99 29.89 -2.85
CA PHE A 19 55.41 30.19 -4.17
C PHE A 19 56.47 30.50 -5.24
N THR A 20 57.56 31.17 -4.85
CA THR A 20 58.64 31.54 -5.79
C THR A 20 59.62 30.40 -6.07
N LYS A 21 60.08 29.68 -5.03
CA LYS A 21 61.12 28.64 -5.15
C LYS A 21 60.59 27.21 -5.16
N LYS A 22 59.28 27.01 -4.94
CA LYS A 22 58.61 25.68 -4.85
C LYS A 22 59.29 24.69 -3.90
N SER A 23 59.98 25.18 -2.86
CA SER A 23 60.72 24.31 -1.95
C SER A 23 59.85 23.83 -0.78
N LEU A 24 59.64 22.51 -0.67
CA LEU A 24 58.92 21.87 0.43
C LEU A 24 59.37 22.29 1.85
N PRO A 25 60.69 22.42 2.17
CA PRO A 25 61.10 22.83 3.52
C PRO A 25 60.65 24.25 3.87
N SER A 26 60.50 25.15 2.88
CA SER A 26 59.96 26.49 3.14
C SER A 26 58.47 26.44 3.51
N TYR A 27 57.71 25.50 2.96
CA TYR A 27 56.31 25.28 3.33
C TYR A 27 56.19 24.73 4.76
N PHE A 28 56.99 23.72 5.13
CA PHE A 28 56.96 23.19 6.50
C PHE A 28 57.40 24.24 7.53
N ALA A 29 58.39 25.08 7.22
CA ALA A 29 58.75 26.21 8.06
C ALA A 29 57.60 27.21 8.24
N PHE A 30 56.85 27.50 7.16
CA PHE A 30 55.63 28.30 7.23
C PHE A 30 54.57 27.68 8.15
N VAL A 31 54.29 26.38 8.00
CA VAL A 31 53.28 25.67 8.81
C VAL A 31 53.65 25.69 10.29
N VAL A 32 54.92 25.43 10.65
CA VAL A 32 55.38 25.45 12.05
C VAL A 32 55.24 26.85 12.65
N LEU A 33 55.75 27.88 11.97
CA LEU A 33 55.67 29.26 12.46
C LEU A 33 54.22 29.77 12.52
N GLY A 34 53.40 29.41 11.53
CA GLY A 34 51.97 29.74 11.49
C GLY A 34 51.18 29.05 12.61
N SER A 35 51.45 27.76 12.87
CA SER A 35 50.80 27.02 13.96
C SER A 35 51.14 27.59 15.34
N LEU A 36 52.39 27.99 15.57
CA LEU A 36 52.84 28.61 16.81
C LEU A 36 52.17 29.98 17.02
N MET A 37 52.03 30.77 15.96
CA MET A 37 51.32 32.05 15.98
C MET A 37 49.85 31.88 16.38
N VAL A 38 49.13 30.97 15.71
CA VAL A 38 47.70 30.69 16.01
C VAL A 38 47.56 30.19 17.44
N THR A 39 48.44 29.29 17.88
CA THR A 39 48.46 28.74 19.24
C THR A 39 48.62 29.85 20.27
N TRP A 40 49.60 30.74 20.09
CA TRP A 40 49.81 31.87 20.99
C TRP A 40 48.60 32.80 21.03
N PHE A 41 48.02 33.13 19.87
CA PHE A 41 46.84 34.00 19.79
C PHE A 41 45.64 33.43 20.53
N VAL A 42 45.32 32.16 20.31
CA VAL A 42 44.19 31.49 20.97
C VAL A 42 44.42 31.36 22.47
N LEU A 43 45.64 30.96 22.88
CA LEU A 43 46.00 30.81 24.28
C LEU A 43 45.88 32.12 25.05
N HIS A 44 46.39 33.22 24.49
CA HIS A 44 46.47 34.47 25.23
C HIS A 44 45.13 35.20 25.34
N ASN A 45 44.24 35.06 24.35
CA ASN A 45 42.98 35.81 24.32
C ASN A 45 41.79 35.04 24.90
N PHE A 46 41.73 33.72 24.69
CA PHE A 46 40.50 32.96 24.93
C PHE A 46 40.62 31.83 25.96
N TRP A 47 41.85 31.43 26.33
CA TRP A 47 42.05 30.22 27.13
C TRP A 47 41.68 30.35 28.60
N ASP A 48 41.86 31.55 29.16
CA ASP A 48 41.59 31.84 30.58
C ASP A 48 40.13 32.28 30.83
N LEU A 49 39.33 32.39 29.77
CA LEU A 49 37.91 32.73 29.87
C LEU A 49 37.07 31.50 30.25
N ASN A 50 36.40 31.58 31.40
CA ASN A 50 35.50 30.54 31.92
C ASN A 50 34.07 30.68 31.37
N ILE A 51 33.92 30.61 30.05
CA ILE A 51 32.61 30.68 29.38
C ILE A 51 32.22 29.27 28.92
N TRP A 52 30.94 28.94 29.04
CA TRP A 52 30.35 27.72 28.49
C TRP A 52 29.73 28.04 27.13
N LEU A 53 30.10 27.25 26.12
CA LEU A 53 29.64 27.45 24.75
C LEU A 53 29.41 26.09 24.07
N ALA A 54 28.26 25.93 23.40
CA ALA A 54 27.87 24.67 22.74
C ALA A 54 27.92 23.42 23.66
N GLY A 55 27.65 23.58 24.95
CA GLY A 55 27.70 22.51 25.95
C GLY A 55 29.11 22.02 26.31
N MET A 56 30.14 22.81 26.00
CA MET A 56 31.53 22.57 26.41
C MET A 56 32.18 23.84 26.97
N SER A 57 33.26 23.69 27.73
CA SER A 57 34.05 24.84 28.16
C SER A 57 34.78 25.46 26.97
N LEU A 58 34.86 26.79 26.92
CA LEU A 58 35.56 27.53 25.86
C LEU A 58 37.01 27.05 25.69
N LYS A 59 37.68 26.68 26.78
CA LYS A 59 39.01 26.07 26.78
C LYS A 59 39.08 24.77 25.96
N SER A 60 38.06 23.92 26.05
CA SER A 60 37.98 22.68 25.26
C SER A 60 37.74 22.99 23.78
N PHE A 61 36.91 23.99 23.50
CA PHE A 61 36.66 24.46 22.14
C PHE A 61 37.93 25.05 21.49
N CYS A 62 38.69 25.87 22.23
CA CYS A 62 39.96 26.43 21.78
C CYS A 62 40.96 25.33 21.38
N LYS A 63 41.02 24.22 22.14
CA LYS A 63 41.85 23.06 21.78
C LYS A 63 41.43 22.44 20.44
N LEU A 64 40.13 22.29 20.22
CA LEU A 64 39.60 21.69 18.99
C LEU A 64 39.87 22.57 17.77
N ILE A 65 39.58 23.88 17.83
CA ILE A 65 39.90 24.81 16.73
C ILE A 65 41.40 24.83 16.44
N LEU A 66 42.23 24.89 17.48
CA LEU A 66 43.68 24.94 17.31
C LEU A 66 44.17 23.71 16.55
N VAL A 67 43.71 22.52 16.95
CA VAL A 67 44.04 21.27 16.23
C VAL A 67 43.53 21.34 14.79
N ASP A 68 42.30 21.82 14.55
CA ASP A 68 41.72 21.93 13.21
C ASP A 68 42.52 22.84 12.28
N VAL A 69 42.89 24.02 12.76
CA VAL A 69 43.64 25.03 12.00
C VAL A 69 45.05 24.52 11.68
N VAL A 70 45.70 23.87 12.64
CA VAL A 70 47.02 23.25 12.41
C VAL A 70 46.90 22.17 11.34
N LEU A 71 45.89 21.31 11.42
CA LEU A 71 45.67 20.24 10.46
C LEU A 71 45.38 20.80 9.06
N ALA A 72 44.54 21.84 8.94
CA ALA A 72 44.23 22.52 7.69
C ALA A 72 45.47 23.16 7.03
N MET A 73 46.44 23.64 7.82
CA MET A 73 47.72 24.14 7.30
C MET A 73 48.69 23.02 6.89
N VAL A 74 48.66 21.87 7.57
CA VAL A 74 49.58 20.75 7.30
C VAL A 74 49.17 19.99 6.02
N ILE A 75 47.87 19.75 5.81
CA ILE A 75 47.35 18.88 4.74
C ILE A 75 47.82 19.29 3.32
N PRO A 76 47.78 20.58 2.90
CA PRO A 76 48.21 20.95 1.55
C PRO A 76 49.71 20.69 1.34
N GLY A 77 50.53 20.82 2.39
CA GLY A 77 51.95 20.45 2.35
C GLY A 77 52.17 18.96 2.20
N LEU A 78 51.39 18.15 2.93
CA LEU A 78 51.43 16.71 2.78
C LEU A 78 50.98 16.28 1.37
N ALA A 79 50.02 16.98 0.76
CA ALA A 79 49.51 16.68 -0.58
C ALA A 79 50.53 16.93 -1.71
N LEU A 80 51.68 17.53 -1.40
CA LEU A 80 52.80 17.76 -2.33
C LEU A 80 53.92 16.71 -2.18
N LEU A 81 53.83 15.82 -1.19
CA LEU A 81 54.79 14.74 -0.97
C LEU A 81 54.66 13.64 -2.04
N PRO A 82 55.73 12.84 -2.28
CA PRO A 82 55.70 11.75 -3.24
C PRO A 82 54.66 10.69 -2.89
N SER A 83 54.24 9.94 -3.90
CA SER A 83 53.06 9.08 -3.83
C SER A 83 53.07 8.00 -2.76
N LYS A 84 54.25 7.58 -2.31
CA LYS A 84 54.43 6.64 -1.19
C LYS A 84 53.87 7.15 0.14
N LEU A 85 53.71 8.46 0.28
CA LEU A 85 53.22 9.13 1.50
C LEU A 85 51.77 9.62 1.38
N HIS A 86 51.03 9.27 0.31
CA HIS A 86 49.62 9.66 0.17
C HIS A 86 48.75 9.21 1.34
N PHE A 87 49.08 8.09 1.99
CA PHE A 87 48.35 7.63 3.18
C PHE A 87 48.30 8.70 4.30
N LEU A 88 49.37 9.50 4.48
CA LEU A 88 49.38 10.60 5.47
C LEU A 88 48.40 11.71 5.08
N THR A 89 48.27 12.00 3.78
CA THR A 89 47.29 12.98 3.26
C THR A 89 45.86 12.49 3.46
N GLU A 90 45.61 11.19 3.23
CA GLU A 90 44.31 10.57 3.41
C GLU A 90 43.88 10.59 4.87
N VAL A 91 44.74 10.13 5.78
CA VAL A 91 44.48 10.14 7.22
C VAL A 91 44.30 11.57 7.72
N GLY A 92 45.14 12.51 7.27
CA GLY A 92 45.03 13.93 7.62
C GLY A 92 43.70 14.56 7.16
N LEU A 93 43.25 14.26 5.95
CA LEU A 93 41.96 14.75 5.45
C LEU A 93 40.77 14.15 6.20
N ILE A 94 40.81 12.85 6.50
CA ILE A 94 39.75 12.17 7.26
C ILE A 94 39.69 12.73 8.69
N SER A 95 40.82 12.93 9.35
CA SER A 95 40.85 13.52 10.70
C SER A 95 40.36 14.97 10.70
N HIS A 96 40.65 15.75 9.67
CA HIS A 96 40.12 17.11 9.52
C HIS A 96 38.62 17.11 9.36
N ALA A 97 38.10 16.29 8.45
CA ALA A 97 36.67 16.19 8.21
C ALA A 97 35.92 15.73 9.47
N LEU A 98 36.45 14.75 10.20
CA LEU A 98 35.87 14.27 11.46
C LEU A 98 35.81 15.37 12.52
N LEU A 99 36.89 16.12 12.69
CA LEU A 99 36.98 17.16 13.70
C LEU A 99 36.06 18.34 13.34
N LEU A 100 36.02 18.74 12.07
CA LEU A 100 35.09 19.75 11.57
C LEU A 100 33.63 19.33 11.76
N CYS A 101 33.26 18.08 11.43
CA CYS A 101 31.92 17.54 11.68
C CYS A 101 31.58 17.54 13.18
N TYR A 102 32.54 17.21 14.05
CA TYR A 102 32.33 17.24 15.51
C TYR A 102 32.05 18.65 16.02
N ILE A 103 32.85 19.64 15.59
CA ILE A 103 32.65 21.04 15.97
C ILE A 103 31.30 21.54 15.47
N GLU A 104 31.01 21.43 14.18
CA GLU A 104 29.75 21.93 13.60
C GLU A 104 28.52 21.28 14.25
N ASN A 105 28.55 19.97 14.50
CA ASN A 105 27.43 19.27 15.16
C ASN A 105 27.13 19.83 16.56
N ARG A 106 28.16 20.19 17.33
CA ARG A 106 27.99 20.76 18.67
C ARG A 106 27.40 22.16 18.60
N PHE A 107 27.91 22.99 17.69
CA PHE A 107 27.45 24.37 17.54
C PHE A 107 26.01 24.44 17.05
N PHE A 108 25.71 23.70 15.99
CA PHE A 108 24.39 23.68 15.39
C PHE A 108 23.36 23.08 16.37
N SER A 109 23.57 21.83 16.83
CA SER A 109 22.59 21.12 17.65
C SER A 109 22.39 21.72 19.04
N TYR A 110 23.42 22.31 19.67
CA TYR A 110 23.26 22.92 20.99
C TYR A 110 22.45 24.23 20.90
N SER A 111 22.69 25.04 19.87
CA SER A 111 21.94 26.29 19.66
C SER A 111 20.45 26.01 19.45
N SER A 112 20.11 25.00 18.65
CA SER A 112 18.72 24.67 18.33
C SER A 112 17.96 23.99 19.48
N ILE A 113 18.64 23.23 20.35
CA ILE A 113 17.98 22.51 21.46
C ILE A 113 17.66 23.45 22.64
N TYR A 114 18.54 24.40 22.96
CA TYR A 114 18.43 25.20 24.19
C TYR A 114 17.90 26.62 23.98
N TYR A 115 18.03 27.20 22.79
CA TYR A 115 17.57 28.57 22.50
C TYR A 115 16.32 28.60 21.61
N TYR A 116 15.52 27.52 21.62
CA TYR A 116 14.27 27.46 20.87
C TYR A 116 13.27 28.50 21.41
N GLY A 117 13.11 29.63 20.71
CA GLY A 117 12.15 30.68 21.04
C GLY A 117 12.71 32.01 21.57
N LEU A 118 14.03 32.21 21.58
CA LEU A 118 14.62 33.55 21.73
C LEU A 118 15.04 34.05 20.35
N ASP A 119 14.21 34.93 19.79
CA ASP A 119 14.36 35.46 18.44
C ASP A 119 15.73 36.16 18.23
N GLU A 120 16.31 35.88 17.06
CA GLU A 120 17.42 36.56 16.35
C GLU A 120 18.87 36.03 16.49
N ASP A 121 19.31 35.44 17.60
CA ASP A 121 20.75 35.08 17.76
C ASP A 121 21.07 33.61 17.44
N VAL A 122 21.01 33.24 16.15
CA VAL A 122 21.47 31.92 15.68
C VAL A 122 23.00 31.85 15.71
N MET A 123 23.57 31.18 16.73
CA MET A 123 25.02 31.07 16.93
C MET A 123 25.78 30.42 15.76
N TYR A 124 25.17 29.46 15.05
CA TYR A 124 25.76 28.82 13.87
C TYR A 124 24.72 28.64 12.75
N PRO A 125 24.74 29.47 11.70
CA PRO A 125 23.66 29.51 10.74
C PRO A 125 23.70 28.33 9.75
N SER A 126 22.52 27.92 9.28
CA SER A 126 22.34 26.78 8.36
C SER A 126 23.10 26.91 7.04
N TYR A 127 23.24 28.14 6.50
CA TYR A 127 23.97 28.37 5.27
C TYR A 127 25.47 28.05 5.40
N MET A 128 26.07 28.16 6.60
CA MET A 128 27.47 27.79 6.82
C MET A 128 27.66 26.27 6.69
N VAL A 129 26.76 25.47 7.28
CA VAL A 129 26.78 23.99 7.13
C VAL A 129 26.71 23.60 5.65
N ILE A 130 25.82 24.26 4.89
CA ILE A 130 25.65 24.00 3.45
C ILE A 130 26.94 24.35 2.69
N MET A 131 27.50 25.53 2.95
CA MET A 131 28.73 26.00 2.30
C MET A 131 29.94 25.11 2.59
N THR A 132 30.19 24.77 3.86
CA THR A 132 31.33 23.92 4.22
C THR A 132 31.19 22.50 3.66
N THR A 133 29.95 21.99 3.57
CA THR A 133 29.66 20.68 2.95
C THR A 133 29.94 20.68 1.46
N PHE A 134 29.41 21.65 0.70
CA PHE A 134 29.63 21.73 -0.74
C PHE A 134 31.09 21.99 -1.09
N LEU A 135 31.76 22.88 -0.34
CA LEU A 135 33.18 23.14 -0.52
C LEU A 135 34.02 21.88 -0.26
N GLY A 136 33.72 21.15 0.82
CA GLY A 136 34.36 19.87 1.14
C GLY A 136 34.19 18.84 0.01
N LEU A 137 32.98 18.64 -0.49
CA LEU A 137 32.71 17.72 -1.60
C LEU A 137 33.40 18.15 -2.92
N ALA A 138 33.42 19.45 -3.22
CA ALA A 138 34.11 19.98 -4.39
C ALA A 138 35.63 19.75 -4.33
N LEU A 139 36.23 19.95 -3.15
CA LEU A 139 37.66 19.70 -2.91
C LEU A 139 37.98 18.21 -3.03
N VAL A 140 37.18 17.33 -2.43
CA VAL A 140 37.36 15.86 -2.55
C VAL A 140 37.28 15.43 -4.02
N ARG A 141 36.34 15.96 -4.79
CA ARG A 141 36.23 15.67 -6.23
C ARG A 141 37.46 16.13 -7.01
N ARG A 142 37.97 17.33 -6.72
CA ARG A 142 39.18 17.86 -7.36
C ARG A 142 40.41 17.00 -7.04
N LEU A 143 40.59 16.65 -5.76
CA LEU A 143 41.72 15.83 -5.31
C LEU A 143 41.68 14.39 -5.85
N LEU A 144 40.48 13.85 -6.12
CA LEU A 144 40.30 12.57 -6.82
C LEU A 144 40.69 12.67 -8.30
N VAL A 145 40.28 13.75 -9.00
CA VAL A 145 40.66 13.96 -10.41
C VAL A 145 42.17 14.12 -10.54
N ASP A 146 42.80 14.83 -9.61
CA ASP A 146 44.25 15.02 -9.55
C ASP A 146 45.02 13.77 -9.07
N GLN A 147 44.34 12.64 -8.81
CA GLN A 147 44.91 11.36 -8.33
C GLN A 147 45.73 11.48 -7.04
N ARG A 148 45.41 12.45 -6.17
CA ARG A 148 46.15 12.68 -4.91
C ARG A 148 45.59 11.90 -3.72
N ILE A 149 44.40 11.32 -3.87
CA ILE A 149 43.69 10.59 -2.82
C ILE A 149 43.15 9.28 -3.42
N GLY A 150 43.28 8.18 -2.68
CA GLY A 150 42.72 6.89 -3.06
C GLY A 150 41.19 6.82 -2.95
N PRO A 151 40.55 5.87 -3.65
CA PRO A 151 39.09 5.74 -3.68
C PRO A 151 38.47 5.42 -2.31
N LYS A 152 39.21 4.75 -1.41
CA LYS A 152 38.74 4.43 -0.05
C LYS A 152 38.59 5.69 0.81
N ALA A 153 39.57 6.59 0.77
CA ALA A 153 39.52 7.84 1.53
C ALA A 153 38.45 8.78 0.97
N VAL A 154 38.30 8.85 -0.36
CA VAL A 154 37.23 9.60 -1.01
C VAL A 154 35.85 9.11 -0.56
N TRP A 155 35.64 7.80 -0.49
CA TRP A 155 34.39 7.21 -0.01
C TRP A 155 34.06 7.65 1.43
N VAL A 156 35.04 7.58 2.36
CA VAL A 156 34.84 8.03 3.75
C VAL A 156 34.53 9.53 3.81
N LEU A 157 35.29 10.35 3.08
CA LEU A 157 35.10 11.81 3.07
C LEU A 157 33.74 12.22 2.50
N ILE A 158 33.27 11.57 1.43
CA ILE A 158 31.93 11.82 0.88
C ILE A 158 30.86 11.50 1.94
N CYS A 159 30.98 10.38 2.67
CA CYS A 159 30.03 10.01 3.71
C CYS A 159 30.03 11.01 4.88
N LEU A 160 31.22 11.47 5.31
CA LEU A 160 31.35 12.44 6.42
C LEU A 160 30.81 13.83 6.06
N TYR A 161 31.09 14.33 4.85
CA TYR A 161 30.55 15.62 4.43
C TYR A 161 29.05 15.54 4.17
N SER A 162 28.55 14.48 3.54
CA SER A 162 27.10 14.34 3.30
C SER A 162 26.29 14.14 4.58
N SER A 163 26.85 13.51 5.62
CA SER A 163 26.15 13.35 6.91
C SER A 163 25.84 14.68 7.60
N LYS A 164 26.60 15.75 7.32
CA LYS A 164 26.34 17.09 7.86
C LYS A 164 24.97 17.63 7.47
N LEU A 165 24.49 17.31 6.26
CA LEU A 165 23.19 17.78 5.77
C LEU A 165 22.02 17.27 6.62
N ALA A 166 22.20 16.15 7.32
CA ALA A 166 21.17 15.61 8.21
C ALA A 166 20.86 16.52 9.40
N MET A 167 21.84 17.33 9.86
CA MET A 167 21.63 18.31 10.93
C MET A 167 20.54 19.32 10.61
N LEU A 168 20.39 19.66 9.32
CA LEU A 168 19.41 20.66 8.88
C LEU A 168 17.97 20.18 9.04
N PHE A 169 17.75 18.86 9.08
CA PHE A 169 16.42 18.27 9.19
C PHE A 169 16.06 17.90 10.63
N ILE A 170 17.01 17.36 11.39
CA ILE A 170 16.79 16.90 12.76
C ILE A 170 17.92 17.40 13.64
N SER A 171 17.59 18.20 14.63
CA SER A 171 18.55 18.65 15.64
C SER A 171 18.62 17.67 16.80
N SER A 172 19.56 16.73 16.74
CA SER A 172 19.84 15.82 17.85
C SER A 172 21.32 15.52 17.98
N LYS A 173 21.75 15.22 19.22
CA LYS A 173 23.16 15.17 19.63
C LYS A 173 23.98 14.17 18.82
N SER A 174 23.35 13.08 18.35
CA SER A 174 24.01 11.96 17.67
C SER A 174 23.78 11.92 16.15
N VAL A 175 22.96 12.82 15.58
CA VAL A 175 22.46 12.72 14.19
C VAL A 175 23.58 12.62 13.16
N VAL A 176 24.62 13.45 13.24
CA VAL A 176 25.75 13.43 12.29
C VAL A 176 26.50 12.10 12.31
N TRP A 177 26.69 11.52 13.50
CA TRP A 177 27.46 10.29 13.68
C TRP A 177 26.65 9.08 13.21
N VAL A 178 25.39 9.05 13.58
CA VAL A 178 24.44 7.99 13.19
C VAL A 178 24.27 7.96 11.67
N THR A 179 24.08 9.13 11.06
CA THR A 179 23.95 9.26 9.59
C THR A 179 25.25 8.97 8.86
N ALA A 180 26.42 9.35 9.42
CA ALA A 180 27.71 8.97 8.86
C ALA A 180 27.90 7.43 8.86
N VAL A 181 27.58 6.76 9.96
CA VAL A 181 27.66 5.28 10.06
C VAL A 181 26.71 4.62 9.07
N LEU A 182 25.48 5.13 8.92
CA LEU A 182 24.52 4.62 7.93
C LEU A 182 25.02 4.82 6.49
N LEU A 183 25.51 6.01 6.15
CA LEU A 183 26.05 6.30 4.82
C LEU A 183 27.26 5.41 4.50
N LEU A 184 28.14 5.17 5.47
CA LEU A 184 29.25 4.22 5.35
C LEU A 184 28.75 2.78 5.18
N ALA A 185 27.64 2.37 5.79
CA ALA A 185 27.12 1.02 5.57
C ALA A 185 26.51 0.83 4.17
N VAL A 186 25.81 1.85 3.64
CA VAL A 186 24.97 1.74 2.42
C VAL A 186 25.73 2.06 1.12
N SER A 187 26.71 2.97 1.16
CA SER A 187 27.40 3.46 -0.03
C SER A 187 28.50 2.56 -0.65
N PRO A 188 29.11 1.55 0.01
CA PRO A 188 30.16 0.72 -0.60
C PRO A 188 29.81 0.06 -1.95
N PRO A 189 28.60 -0.51 -2.15
CA PRO A 189 28.18 -1.06 -3.45
C PRO A 189 28.19 -0.03 -4.58
N LEU A 190 27.96 1.25 -4.29
CA LEU A 190 27.88 2.32 -5.28
C LEU A 190 29.23 2.98 -5.55
N LEU A 191 30.03 3.20 -4.50
CA LEU A 191 31.25 4.01 -4.56
C LEU A 191 32.53 3.18 -4.59
N LEU A 192 32.57 2.02 -3.94
CA LEU A 192 33.81 1.29 -3.68
C LEU A 192 33.99 0.09 -4.62
N TYR A 193 32.92 -0.63 -4.94
CA TYR A 193 32.94 -1.80 -5.82
C TYR A 193 32.57 -1.51 -7.28
N LYS A 194 32.52 -0.24 -7.69
CA LYS A 194 32.21 0.15 -9.07
C LYS A 194 33.43 -0.06 -9.97
N ASP A 195 33.59 -1.26 -10.51
CA ASP A 195 34.57 -1.52 -11.57
C ASP A 195 34.15 -0.82 -12.87
N LYS A 196 34.92 0.19 -13.30
CA LYS A 196 34.66 0.93 -14.55
C LYS A 196 34.78 0.06 -15.81
N SER A 197 35.40 -1.12 -15.73
CA SER A 197 35.72 -1.98 -16.88
C SER A 197 34.78 -3.17 -17.09
N ARG A 198 33.94 -3.52 -16.10
CA ARG A 198 32.96 -4.61 -16.21
C ARG A 198 31.60 -4.13 -15.74
N THR A 199 30.61 -4.22 -16.63
CA THR A 199 29.19 -3.92 -16.38
C THR A 199 28.55 -4.77 -15.27
N ALA A 200 29.25 -5.79 -14.75
CA ALA A 200 28.84 -6.56 -13.59
C ALA A 200 30.07 -7.05 -12.80
N SER A 201 30.62 -6.22 -11.91
CA SER A 201 31.54 -6.70 -10.87
C SER A 201 30.74 -7.59 -9.91
N LYS A 202 31.00 -8.91 -9.94
CA LYS A 202 30.24 -9.90 -9.18
C LYS A 202 30.84 -10.03 -7.78
N MET A 203 30.15 -9.46 -6.79
CA MET A 203 30.50 -9.66 -5.38
C MET A 203 30.18 -11.10 -4.96
N LYS A 204 31.00 -11.71 -4.10
CA LYS A 204 30.72 -13.08 -3.59
C LYS A 204 29.48 -13.06 -2.68
N ALA A 205 28.72 -14.15 -2.65
CA ALA A 205 27.51 -14.24 -1.84
C ALA A 205 27.74 -13.94 -0.34
N TRP A 206 28.81 -14.50 0.24
CA TRP A 206 29.19 -14.22 1.64
C TRP A 206 29.43 -12.72 1.91
N GLN A 207 30.08 -12.01 0.97
CA GLN A 207 30.28 -10.56 1.10
C GLN A 207 28.95 -9.81 1.03
N GLY A 208 28.00 -10.28 0.21
CA GLY A 208 26.63 -9.75 0.17
C GLY A 208 25.90 -9.87 1.51
N TYR A 209 25.94 -11.04 2.12
CA TYR A 209 25.35 -11.27 3.44
C TYR A 209 26.04 -10.44 4.54
N ALA A 210 27.37 -10.33 4.50
CA ALA A 210 28.12 -9.49 5.44
C ALA A 210 27.77 -8.00 5.28
N HIS A 211 27.60 -7.49 4.06
CA HIS A 211 27.15 -6.11 3.85
C HIS A 211 25.71 -5.90 4.33
N ALA A 212 24.81 -6.84 4.06
CA ALA A 212 23.43 -6.77 4.54
C ALA A 212 23.36 -6.78 6.08
N SER A 213 24.20 -7.56 6.76
CA SER A 213 24.25 -7.56 8.24
C SER A 213 24.79 -6.25 8.80
N VAL A 214 25.84 -5.67 8.18
CA VAL A 214 26.36 -4.35 8.56
C VAL A 214 25.29 -3.27 8.36
N VAL A 215 24.54 -3.32 7.27
CA VAL A 215 23.40 -2.40 7.03
C VAL A 215 22.33 -2.56 8.11
N ALA A 216 21.93 -3.80 8.43
CA ALA A 216 20.93 -4.06 9.47
C ALA A 216 21.37 -3.52 10.85
N LEU A 217 22.62 -3.77 11.23
CA LEU A 217 23.19 -3.24 12.47
C LEU A 217 23.27 -1.70 12.47
N SER A 218 23.64 -1.10 11.33
CA SER A 218 23.70 0.35 11.21
C SER A 218 22.34 1.01 11.36
N VAL A 219 21.28 0.49 10.72
CA VAL A 219 19.92 1.00 10.86
C VAL A 219 19.40 0.80 12.28
N TRP A 220 19.71 -0.34 12.91
CA TRP A 220 19.36 -0.59 14.31
C TRP A 220 20.04 0.41 15.26
N PHE A 221 21.28 0.80 14.98
CA PHE A 221 21.96 1.89 15.69
C PHE A 221 21.29 3.24 15.46
N CYS A 222 20.69 3.47 14.27
CA CYS A 222 19.95 4.69 13.92
C CYS A 222 18.56 4.81 14.56
N ARG A 223 18.08 3.79 15.27
CA ARG A 223 16.70 3.74 15.80
C ARG A 223 16.27 4.98 16.60
N GLU A 224 17.17 5.59 17.37
CA GLU A 224 16.83 6.76 18.22
C GLU A 224 16.59 7.99 17.34
N THR A 225 17.42 8.19 16.32
CA THR A 225 17.21 9.25 15.34
C THR A 225 15.96 9.01 14.48
N ILE A 226 15.62 7.76 14.18
CA ILE A 226 14.38 7.40 13.48
C ILE A 226 13.18 7.71 14.38
N PHE A 227 13.26 7.38 15.67
CA PHE A 227 12.22 7.69 16.65
C PHE A 227 11.97 9.20 16.74
N GLU A 228 13.03 10.01 16.89
CA GLU A 228 12.93 11.47 16.92
C GLU A 228 12.37 12.04 15.60
N ALA A 229 12.80 11.51 14.45
CA ALA A 229 12.28 11.90 13.14
C ALA A 229 10.77 11.65 13.03
N LEU A 230 10.32 10.48 13.46
CA LEU A 230 8.91 10.08 13.42
C LEU A 230 8.07 10.88 14.39
N GLN A 231 8.60 11.14 15.59
CA GLN A 231 7.96 11.99 16.58
C GLN A 231 7.82 13.43 16.08
N TRP A 232 8.84 13.97 15.42
CA TRP A 232 8.79 15.29 14.80
C TRP A 232 7.73 15.34 13.69
N TRP A 233 7.62 14.30 12.87
CA TRP A 233 6.64 14.23 11.77
C TRP A 233 5.20 14.09 12.26
N HIS A 234 4.93 13.19 13.22
CA HIS A 234 3.57 12.90 13.70
C HIS A 234 3.11 13.79 14.86
N GLY A 235 4.04 14.52 15.49
CA GLY A 235 3.77 15.30 16.70
C GLY A 235 3.46 14.46 17.96
N ARG A 236 3.54 13.13 17.87
CA ARG A 236 3.28 12.16 18.95
C ARG A 236 4.36 11.08 18.95
N PRO A 237 4.69 10.47 20.11
CA PRO A 237 5.66 9.38 20.14
C PRO A 237 5.16 8.19 19.29
N PRO A 238 5.98 7.66 18.36
CA PRO A 238 5.56 6.57 17.48
C PRO A 238 5.35 5.26 18.27
N SER A 239 4.41 4.44 17.80
CA SER A 239 4.18 3.10 18.33
C SER A 239 5.39 2.18 18.07
N ASP A 240 5.53 1.13 18.87
CA ASP A 240 6.63 0.15 18.73
C ASP A 240 6.63 -0.54 17.37
N GLY A 241 5.44 -0.92 16.89
CA GLY A 241 5.24 -1.51 15.57
C GLY A 241 5.66 -0.57 14.45
N LEU A 242 5.30 0.71 14.56
CA LEU A 242 5.68 1.74 13.59
C LEU A 242 7.20 1.93 13.55
N LEU A 243 7.86 2.08 14.71
CA LEU A 243 9.32 2.26 14.79
C LEU A 243 10.08 1.06 14.21
N LEU A 244 9.69 -0.17 14.59
CA LEU A 244 10.32 -1.38 14.06
C LEU A 244 10.04 -1.52 12.55
N GLY A 245 8.83 -1.21 12.10
CA GLY A 245 8.45 -1.20 10.70
C GLY A 245 9.32 -0.26 9.86
N PHE A 246 9.53 0.97 10.33
CA PHE A 246 10.45 1.92 9.69
C PHE A 246 11.89 1.41 9.67
N CYS A 247 12.38 0.81 10.77
CA CYS A 247 13.71 0.20 10.79
C CYS A 247 13.83 -0.89 9.71
N ILE A 248 12.84 -1.80 9.61
CA ILE A 248 12.86 -2.89 8.63
C ILE A 248 12.79 -2.35 7.20
N VAL A 249 11.90 -1.41 6.89
CA VAL A 249 11.82 -0.78 5.56
C VAL A 249 13.13 -0.11 5.20
N LEU A 250 13.74 0.66 6.11
CA LEU A 250 15.02 1.32 5.88
C LEU A 250 16.14 0.30 5.62
N THR A 251 16.17 -0.83 6.33
CA THR A 251 17.14 -1.91 6.02
C THR A 251 16.93 -2.50 4.63
N GLY A 252 15.67 -2.69 4.22
CA GLY A 252 15.32 -3.17 2.88
C GLY A 252 15.77 -2.19 1.80
N LEU A 253 15.40 -0.90 1.93
CA LEU A 253 15.79 0.16 0.99
C LEU A 253 17.31 0.32 0.90
N ALA A 254 18.00 0.26 2.04
CA ALA A 254 19.46 0.33 2.12
C ALA A 254 20.15 -0.87 1.43
N CYS A 255 19.49 -2.02 1.34
CA CYS A 255 20.01 -3.20 0.64
C CYS A 255 19.73 -3.20 -0.88
N VAL A 256 18.88 -2.28 -1.40
CA VAL A 256 18.54 -2.20 -2.83
C VAL A 256 19.78 -2.08 -3.74
N PRO A 257 20.77 -1.22 -3.46
CA PRO A 257 21.95 -1.09 -4.32
C PRO A 257 22.75 -2.39 -4.43
N ILE A 258 22.82 -3.17 -3.34
CA ILE A 258 23.51 -4.48 -3.31
C ILE A 258 22.84 -5.43 -4.31
N VAL A 259 21.52 -5.56 -4.23
CA VAL A 259 20.76 -6.49 -5.08
C VAL A 259 20.69 -6.01 -6.53
N ALA A 260 20.46 -4.71 -6.75
CA ALA A 260 20.29 -4.14 -8.08
C ALA A 260 21.58 -4.14 -8.90
N VAL A 261 22.73 -3.84 -8.28
CA VAL A 261 24.02 -3.72 -8.97
C VAL A 261 24.77 -5.06 -9.03
N HIS A 262 24.85 -5.81 -7.93
CA HIS A 262 25.70 -7.01 -7.86
C HIS A 262 24.93 -8.33 -8.01
N PHE A 263 23.67 -8.40 -7.57
CA PHE A 263 22.85 -9.63 -7.60
C PHE A 263 21.63 -9.56 -8.53
N SER A 264 21.70 -8.76 -9.59
CA SER A 264 20.59 -8.58 -10.54
C SER A 264 20.14 -9.88 -11.23
N HIS A 265 21.06 -10.85 -11.36
CA HIS A 265 20.83 -12.18 -11.92
C HIS A 265 20.12 -13.14 -10.95
N VAL A 266 20.19 -12.89 -9.64
CA VAL A 266 19.62 -13.78 -8.62
C VAL A 266 18.20 -13.34 -8.31
N LEU A 267 17.22 -14.04 -8.89
CA LEU A 267 15.81 -13.72 -8.70
C LEU A 267 15.36 -13.90 -7.25
N SER A 268 15.93 -14.88 -6.52
CA SER A 268 15.64 -15.08 -5.09
C SER A 268 16.05 -13.88 -4.22
N ALA A 269 17.15 -13.19 -4.55
CA ALA A 269 17.57 -11.98 -3.84
C ALA A 269 16.58 -10.82 -4.04
N LYS A 270 16.09 -10.63 -5.27
CA LYS A 270 15.03 -9.64 -5.57
C LYS A 270 13.74 -9.94 -4.82
N ARG A 271 13.33 -11.21 -4.77
CA ARG A 271 12.12 -11.65 -4.07
C ARG A 271 12.24 -11.47 -2.55
N CYS A 272 13.39 -11.84 -1.97
CA CYS A 272 13.66 -11.65 -0.55
C CYS A 272 13.65 -10.17 -0.17
N LEU A 273 14.24 -9.30 -1.00
CA LEU A 273 14.20 -7.85 -0.82
C LEU A 273 12.77 -7.30 -0.81
N VAL A 274 11.92 -7.73 -1.75
CA VAL A 274 10.50 -7.36 -1.78
C VAL A 274 9.79 -7.82 -0.51
N LEU A 275 10.08 -9.05 -0.03
CA LEU A 275 9.51 -9.57 1.20
C LEU A 275 9.93 -8.73 2.41
N VAL A 276 11.20 -8.35 2.54
CA VAL A 276 11.70 -7.50 3.65
C VAL A 276 11.09 -6.10 3.62
N VAL A 277 10.90 -5.51 2.43
CA VAL A 277 10.22 -4.20 2.35
C VAL A 277 8.74 -4.34 2.71
N ALA A 278 8.09 -5.42 2.27
CA ALA A 278 6.70 -5.70 2.60
C ALA A 278 6.49 -5.99 4.10
N THR A 279 7.40 -6.70 4.77
CA THR A 279 7.34 -6.91 6.24
C THR A 279 7.36 -5.57 6.96
N GLY A 280 8.29 -4.68 6.60
CA GLY A 280 8.35 -3.36 7.21
C GLY A 280 7.10 -2.51 6.96
N LEU A 281 6.54 -2.54 5.73
CA LEU A 281 5.29 -1.85 5.40
C LEU A 281 4.10 -2.37 6.20
N LEU A 282 3.99 -3.69 6.39
CA LEU A 282 2.93 -4.30 7.20
C LEU A 282 3.03 -3.90 8.67
N PHE A 283 4.24 -3.82 9.22
CA PHE A 283 4.46 -3.33 10.59
C PHE A 283 4.07 -1.87 10.75
N MET A 284 4.31 -1.03 9.74
CA MET A 284 3.89 0.38 9.76
C MET A 284 2.36 0.53 9.64
N LEU A 285 1.69 -0.31 8.84
CA LEU A 285 0.24 -0.22 8.64
C LEU A 285 -0.57 -0.81 9.80
N MET A 286 -0.14 -1.95 10.33
CA MET A 286 -0.87 -2.69 11.36
C MET A 286 -0.46 -2.29 12.78
N GLU A 287 0.67 -1.60 12.93
CA GLU A 287 1.25 -1.17 14.22
C GLU A 287 1.13 -2.23 15.32
N PRO A 288 1.63 -3.47 15.09
CA PRO A 288 1.45 -4.53 16.07
C PRO A 288 2.17 -4.14 17.36
N PRO A 289 1.51 -4.22 18.53
CA PRO A 289 2.15 -3.90 19.78
C PRO A 289 3.18 -4.99 20.08
N ILE A 290 4.42 -4.54 20.27
CA ILE A 290 5.56 -5.42 20.54
C ILE A 290 5.70 -5.52 22.06
N PRO A 291 5.91 -6.72 22.63
CA PRO A 291 6.16 -6.82 24.07
C PRO A 291 7.39 -5.99 24.42
N LEU A 292 7.26 -5.15 25.46
CA LEU A 292 8.33 -4.27 25.98
C LEU A 292 9.63 -5.01 26.32
N SER A 293 9.59 -6.33 26.52
CA SER A 293 10.78 -7.17 26.74
C SER A 293 11.60 -7.39 25.46
N TRP A 294 10.98 -7.27 24.29
CA TRP A 294 11.64 -7.39 22.97
C TRP A 294 12.08 -6.03 22.42
N THR A 295 11.53 -4.92 22.93
CA THR A 295 11.80 -3.57 22.43
C THR A 295 12.67 -2.72 23.38
N TYR A 296 13.75 -2.20 22.78
CA TYR A 296 14.43 -0.95 23.11
C TYR A 296 14.83 -0.70 24.59
N ARG A 297 16.07 -1.08 24.92
CA ARG A 297 16.80 -0.64 26.13
C ARG A 297 17.25 0.84 26.05
N SER A 298 16.62 1.66 25.22
CA SER A 298 16.94 3.10 25.12
C SER A 298 16.15 3.85 26.18
N ASP A 299 16.84 4.59 27.03
CA ASP A 299 16.21 5.38 28.08
C ASP A 299 15.37 6.54 27.52
N LEU A 300 15.73 7.06 26.33
CA LEU A 300 14.97 8.08 25.60
C LEU A 300 13.56 7.59 25.23
N ILE A 301 13.48 6.39 24.64
CA ILE A 301 12.23 5.79 24.16
C ILE A 301 11.34 5.39 25.34
N LYS A 302 11.95 4.92 26.44
CA LYS A 302 11.22 4.61 27.68
C LYS A 302 10.62 5.85 28.32
N ALA A 303 11.40 6.92 28.45
CA ALA A 303 10.95 8.18 29.04
C ALA A 303 9.79 8.80 28.25
N ALA A 304 9.81 8.72 26.92
CA ALA A 304 8.74 9.23 26.05
C ALA A 304 7.41 8.45 26.15
N ARG A 305 7.42 7.23 26.72
CA ARG A 305 6.23 6.36 26.83
C ARG A 305 5.64 6.28 28.22
N GLN A 306 6.49 6.47 29.23
CA GLN A 306 6.09 6.46 30.63
C GLN A 306 5.77 7.90 31.10
N SER A 307 5.07 8.68 30.27
CA SER A 307 4.38 9.87 30.76
C SER A 307 3.39 9.40 31.82
N SER A 308 3.69 9.68 33.08
CA SER A 308 2.82 9.45 34.25
C SER A 308 1.41 10.01 34.07
N ASP A 309 1.28 10.97 33.16
CA ASP A 309 0.06 11.71 32.88
C ASP A 309 -0.95 10.88 32.07
N ASP A 310 -0.52 10.00 31.16
CA ASP A 310 -1.47 9.25 30.31
C ASP A 310 -2.22 8.18 31.12
N VAL A 311 -1.53 7.49 32.02
CA VAL A 311 -2.14 6.48 32.90
C VAL A 311 -3.04 7.13 33.96
N SER A 312 -2.71 8.35 34.41
CA SER A 312 -3.51 9.08 35.40
C SER A 312 -4.72 9.79 34.78
N ILE A 313 -4.64 10.24 33.52
CA ILE A 313 -5.76 10.91 32.82
C ILE A 313 -6.75 9.91 32.23
N TYR A 314 -6.27 8.85 31.57
CA TYR A 314 -7.15 7.94 30.80
C TYR A 314 -7.43 6.59 31.49
N GLY A 315 -6.81 6.32 32.64
CA GLY A 315 -6.97 5.07 33.37
C GLY A 315 -6.37 3.86 32.64
N PHE A 316 -6.53 2.67 33.24
CA PHE A 316 -6.03 1.43 32.67
C PHE A 316 -6.94 0.98 31.51
N VAL A 317 -6.59 1.32 30.28
CA VAL A 317 -7.29 0.82 29.10
C VAL A 317 -7.05 -0.68 28.99
N ALA A 318 -8.12 -1.48 29.08
CA ALA A 318 -8.05 -2.93 28.93
C ALA A 318 -7.32 -3.30 27.63
N THR A 319 -6.24 -4.06 27.76
CA THR A 319 -5.37 -4.41 26.65
C THR A 319 -6.09 -5.39 25.73
N LYS A 320 -6.42 -4.94 24.51
CA LYS A 320 -6.91 -5.84 23.46
C LYS A 320 -5.88 -6.96 23.23
N PRO A 321 -6.31 -8.21 22.97
CA PRO A 321 -5.39 -9.29 22.65
C PRO A 321 -4.61 -8.94 21.38
N THR A 322 -3.29 -8.95 21.48
CA THR A 322 -2.41 -8.39 20.45
C THR A 322 -1.97 -9.39 19.40
N TRP A 323 -1.99 -10.68 19.76
CA TRP A 323 -1.58 -11.81 18.92
C TRP A 323 -2.34 -11.98 17.58
N PRO A 324 -3.62 -11.58 17.41
CA PRO A 324 -4.31 -11.73 16.13
C PRO A 324 -3.66 -10.92 15.00
N SER A 325 -3.18 -9.70 15.30
CA SER A 325 -2.49 -8.85 14.33
C SER A 325 -1.22 -9.52 13.76
N TRP A 326 -0.48 -10.25 14.60
CA TRP A 326 0.70 -11.02 14.21
C TRP A 326 0.36 -12.18 13.26
N LEU A 327 -0.78 -12.84 13.47
CA LEU A 327 -1.26 -13.87 12.56
C LEU A 327 -1.65 -13.30 11.19
N LEU A 328 -2.28 -12.13 11.15
CA LEU A 328 -2.60 -11.46 9.89
C LEU A 328 -1.32 -11.09 9.12
N ILE A 329 -0.33 -10.50 9.80
CA ILE A 329 0.96 -10.17 9.20
C ILE A 329 1.62 -11.45 8.64
N ALA A 330 1.64 -12.53 9.42
CA ALA A 330 2.19 -13.81 8.97
C ALA A 330 1.45 -14.37 7.75
N ALA A 331 0.12 -14.30 7.71
CA ALA A 331 -0.68 -14.75 6.57
C ALA A 331 -0.36 -13.94 5.30
N ILE A 332 -0.32 -12.60 5.39
CA ILE A 332 0.01 -11.74 4.24
C ILE A 332 1.44 -12.03 3.75
N LEU A 333 2.41 -12.17 4.64
CA LEU A 333 3.78 -12.49 4.27
C LEU A 333 3.91 -13.87 3.61
N LEU A 334 3.19 -14.87 4.11
CA LEU A 334 3.16 -16.19 3.51
C LEU A 334 2.55 -16.14 2.11
N THR A 335 1.48 -15.36 1.92
CA THR A 335 0.88 -15.17 0.57
C THR A 335 1.80 -14.46 -0.40
N LEU A 336 2.53 -13.43 0.05
CA LEU A 336 3.50 -12.75 -0.78
C LEU A 336 4.68 -13.66 -1.12
N ALA A 337 5.16 -14.47 -0.17
CA ALA A 337 6.21 -15.47 -0.40
C ALA A 337 5.79 -16.55 -1.40
N ALA A 338 4.50 -16.93 -1.38
CA ALA A 338 3.89 -17.86 -2.32
C ALA A 338 3.82 -17.29 -3.75
N VAL A 339 3.23 -16.09 -3.91
CA VAL A 339 3.06 -15.43 -5.21
C VAL A 339 4.42 -15.09 -5.83
N THR A 340 5.39 -14.67 -5.01
CA THR A 340 6.75 -14.44 -5.48
C THR A 340 7.52 -15.74 -5.76
N SER A 341 6.94 -16.92 -5.51
CA SER A 341 7.55 -18.25 -5.65
C SER A 341 8.89 -18.39 -4.92
N ILE A 342 9.02 -17.73 -3.76
CA ILE A 342 10.05 -18.07 -2.76
C ILE A 342 9.74 -19.47 -2.21
N ILE A 343 8.46 -19.73 -1.97
CA ILE A 343 7.94 -21.03 -1.57
C ILE A 343 7.41 -21.73 -2.84
N PRO A 344 7.87 -22.95 -3.18
CA PRO A 344 7.53 -23.64 -4.43
C PRO A 344 6.13 -24.29 -4.40
N ILE A 345 5.07 -23.51 -4.20
CA ILE A 345 3.67 -23.97 -4.15
C ILE A 345 3.16 -24.47 -5.52
N ASN A 346 3.79 -24.01 -6.60
CA ASN A 346 3.39 -24.39 -7.96
C ASN A 346 3.67 -25.86 -8.26
N TYR A 347 4.71 -26.44 -7.65
CA TYR A 347 5.19 -27.78 -7.98
C TYR A 347 4.68 -28.87 -7.04
N MET A 348 4.46 -28.54 -5.75
CA MET A 348 4.07 -29.51 -4.74
C MET A 348 2.63 -29.30 -4.26
N VAL A 349 1.74 -30.26 -4.56
CA VAL A 349 0.31 -30.18 -4.20
C VAL A 349 0.09 -30.27 -2.69
N GLU A 350 0.88 -31.10 -1.98
CA GLU A 350 0.79 -31.21 -0.52
C GLU A 350 1.14 -29.89 0.18
N LEU A 351 2.20 -29.23 -0.29
CA LEU A 351 2.62 -27.93 0.23
C LEU A 351 1.56 -26.86 -0.07
N ARG A 352 0.95 -26.89 -1.26
CA ARG A 352 -0.19 -26.03 -1.62
C ARG A 352 -1.40 -26.23 -0.70
N ALA A 353 -1.74 -27.49 -0.39
CA ALA A 353 -2.83 -27.81 0.52
C ALA A 353 -2.54 -27.28 1.93
N LEU A 354 -1.37 -27.60 2.49
CA LEU A 354 -0.94 -27.12 3.81
C LEU A 354 -0.93 -25.58 3.88
N TYR A 355 -0.41 -24.92 2.84
CA TYR A 355 -0.41 -23.47 2.73
C TYR A 355 -1.83 -22.87 2.73
N SER A 356 -2.74 -23.42 1.90
CA SER A 356 -4.11 -22.93 1.82
C SER A 356 -4.88 -23.08 3.13
N VAL A 357 -4.69 -24.21 3.82
CA VAL A 357 -5.27 -24.46 5.14
C VAL A 357 -4.66 -23.54 6.19
N ALA A 358 -3.35 -23.36 6.21
CA ALA A 358 -2.66 -22.49 7.16
C ALA A 358 -3.13 -21.02 7.06
N ILE A 359 -3.31 -20.51 5.84
CA ILE A 359 -3.84 -19.14 5.62
C ILE A 359 -5.29 -19.04 6.06
N GLY A 360 -6.11 -20.03 5.72
CA GLY A 360 -7.52 -20.05 6.11
C GLY A 360 -7.68 -20.06 7.62
N ILE A 361 -6.87 -20.86 8.34
CA ILE A 361 -6.84 -20.88 9.79
C ILE A 361 -6.38 -19.53 10.35
N ALA A 362 -5.27 -18.97 9.86
CA ALA A 362 -4.75 -17.69 10.36
C ALA A 362 -5.75 -16.54 10.17
N LEU A 363 -6.37 -16.42 8.99
CA LEU A 363 -7.38 -15.40 8.71
C LEU A 363 -8.68 -15.65 9.48
N GLY A 364 -9.13 -16.90 9.58
CA GLY A 364 -10.31 -17.27 10.35
C GLY A 364 -10.15 -16.95 11.84
N ILE A 365 -9.00 -17.29 12.41
CA ILE A 365 -8.69 -16.95 13.80
C ILE A 365 -8.64 -15.43 13.98
N TYR A 366 -7.96 -14.70 13.09
CA TYR A 366 -7.89 -13.24 13.14
C TYR A 366 -9.29 -12.59 13.11
N ILE A 367 -10.12 -12.93 12.13
CA ILE A 367 -11.47 -12.38 12.00
C ILE A 367 -12.31 -12.72 13.23
N SER A 368 -12.20 -13.95 13.72
CA SER A 368 -12.94 -14.39 14.89
C SER A 368 -12.51 -13.64 16.16
N ALA A 369 -11.21 -13.41 16.36
CA ALA A 369 -10.69 -12.75 17.56
C ALA A 369 -10.94 -11.23 17.57
N GLU A 370 -10.92 -10.58 16.40
CA GLU A 370 -11.08 -9.12 16.30
C GLU A 370 -12.55 -8.69 16.25
N TYR A 371 -13.41 -9.44 15.54
CA TYR A 371 -14.79 -9.00 15.25
C TYR A 371 -15.87 -9.79 15.99
N PHE A 372 -15.58 -11.02 16.45
CA PHE A 372 -16.58 -11.90 17.07
C PHE A 372 -16.15 -12.32 18.48
N LEU A 373 -16.47 -11.52 19.49
CA LEU A 373 -16.23 -11.89 20.88
C LEU A 373 -17.28 -12.91 21.37
N GLN A 374 -16.82 -13.95 22.09
CA GLN A 374 -17.58 -14.80 23.03
C GLN A 374 -18.47 -15.97 22.54
N ALA A 375 -18.17 -16.65 21.43
CA ALA A 375 -18.88 -17.92 21.11
C ALA A 375 -18.00 -18.99 20.42
N ALA A 376 -17.34 -19.86 21.18
CA ALA A 376 -16.39 -20.87 20.67
C ALA A 376 -16.88 -21.67 19.43
N VAL A 377 -18.17 -22.01 19.38
CA VAL A 377 -18.79 -22.70 18.23
C VAL A 377 -18.81 -21.81 16.98
N LEU A 378 -19.08 -20.52 17.12
CA LEU A 378 -19.06 -19.55 16.02
C LEU A 378 -17.62 -19.34 15.52
N HIS A 379 -16.63 -19.26 16.42
CA HIS A 379 -15.22 -19.19 16.01
C HIS A 379 -14.82 -20.41 15.16
N ALA A 380 -15.22 -21.61 15.58
CA ALA A 380 -14.94 -22.84 14.82
C ALA A 380 -15.58 -22.80 13.42
N LEU A 381 -16.84 -22.36 13.31
CA LEU A 381 -17.51 -22.26 12.02
C LEU A 381 -16.88 -21.21 11.11
N ILE A 382 -16.51 -20.02 11.63
CA ILE A 382 -15.83 -18.97 10.86
C ILE A 382 -14.44 -19.45 10.40
N VAL A 383 -13.72 -20.20 11.23
CA VAL A 383 -12.44 -20.80 10.82
C VAL A 383 -12.65 -21.80 9.69
N ILE A 384 -13.67 -22.67 9.77
CA ILE A 384 -13.99 -23.63 8.70
C ILE A 384 -14.36 -22.91 7.41
N THR A 385 -15.15 -21.83 7.46
CA THR A 385 -15.56 -21.07 6.27
C THR A 385 -14.35 -20.40 5.62
N MET A 386 -13.46 -19.81 6.41
CA MET A 386 -12.23 -19.18 5.90
C MET A 386 -11.25 -20.21 5.32
N VAL A 387 -11.17 -21.42 5.89
CA VAL A 387 -10.39 -22.53 5.31
C VAL A 387 -11.00 -23.01 3.99
N CYS A 388 -12.32 -23.14 3.91
CA CYS A 388 -13.00 -23.53 2.68
C CYS A 388 -12.80 -22.47 1.59
N ALA A 389 -12.89 -21.18 1.94
CA ALA A 389 -12.63 -20.08 1.02
C ALA A 389 -11.16 -20.05 0.56
N SER A 390 -10.18 -20.17 1.47
CA SER A 390 -8.76 -20.14 1.10
C SER A 390 -8.35 -21.36 0.26
N VAL A 391 -8.84 -22.56 0.58
CA VAL A 391 -8.66 -23.76 -0.24
C VAL A 391 -9.27 -23.54 -1.62
N PHE A 392 -10.48 -22.98 -1.70
CA PHE A 392 -11.11 -22.72 -2.98
C PHE A 392 -10.24 -21.82 -3.86
N VAL A 393 -9.86 -20.65 -3.35
CA VAL A 393 -9.08 -19.62 -4.03
C VAL A 393 -7.69 -20.13 -4.46
N VAL A 394 -6.98 -20.84 -3.59
CA VAL A 394 -5.62 -21.30 -3.93
C VAL A 394 -5.64 -22.38 -5.02
N PHE A 395 -6.65 -23.26 -5.02
CA PHE A 395 -6.78 -24.34 -6.00
C PHE A 395 -7.48 -23.92 -7.30
N THR A 396 -8.19 -22.79 -7.32
CA THR A 396 -8.63 -22.13 -8.56
C THR A 396 -7.46 -21.49 -9.30
N HIS A 397 -6.64 -20.68 -8.62
CA HIS A 397 -5.47 -20.04 -9.24
C HIS A 397 -4.37 -21.03 -9.63
N PHE A 398 -4.17 -22.10 -8.82
CA PHE A 398 -3.25 -23.18 -9.16
C PHE A 398 -4.01 -24.51 -9.24
N PRO A 399 -4.52 -24.91 -10.41
CA PRO A 399 -5.28 -26.15 -10.56
C PRO A 399 -4.39 -27.39 -10.34
N SER A 400 -5.01 -28.48 -9.90
CA SER A 400 -4.41 -29.82 -9.78
C SER A 400 -5.35 -30.85 -10.41
N ALA A 401 -4.84 -32.06 -10.72
CA ALA A 401 -5.69 -33.12 -11.27
C ALA A 401 -6.85 -33.52 -10.34
N SER A 402 -6.69 -33.32 -9.03
CA SER A 402 -7.74 -33.57 -8.04
C SER A 402 -8.68 -32.39 -7.82
N SER A 403 -8.28 -31.16 -8.17
CA SER A 403 -9.07 -29.96 -7.85
C SER A 403 -10.41 -29.95 -8.59
N THR A 404 -10.45 -30.38 -9.84
CA THR A 404 -11.68 -30.42 -10.67
C THR A 404 -12.79 -31.27 -10.08
N ARG A 405 -12.44 -32.30 -9.28
CA ARG A 405 -13.41 -33.19 -8.63
C ARG A 405 -13.89 -32.67 -7.28
N PHE A 406 -13.00 -32.12 -6.45
CA PHE A 406 -13.31 -31.74 -5.07
C PHE A 406 -13.79 -30.29 -4.91
N LEU A 407 -13.37 -29.39 -5.78
CA LEU A 407 -13.59 -27.95 -5.64
C LEU A 407 -15.09 -27.53 -5.68
N PRO A 408 -15.96 -28.14 -6.52
CA PRO A 408 -17.40 -27.89 -6.43
C PRO A 408 -18.02 -28.31 -5.09
N TRP A 409 -17.52 -29.40 -4.48
CA TRP A 409 -18.00 -29.85 -3.16
C TRP A 409 -17.54 -28.91 -2.04
N VAL A 410 -16.32 -28.38 -2.13
CA VAL A 410 -15.82 -27.35 -1.19
C VAL A 410 -16.68 -26.08 -1.29
N PHE A 411 -17.05 -25.66 -2.50
CA PHE A 411 -17.96 -24.53 -2.68
C PHE A 411 -19.38 -24.82 -2.14
N ALA A 412 -19.92 -26.00 -2.40
CA ALA A 412 -21.22 -26.40 -1.86
C ALA A 412 -21.23 -26.39 -0.32
N LEU A 413 -20.14 -26.86 0.31
CA LEU A 413 -19.95 -26.78 1.75
C LEU A 413 -19.91 -25.32 2.24
N LEU A 414 -19.18 -24.43 1.55
CA LEU A 414 -19.14 -23.00 1.87
C LEU A 414 -20.54 -22.35 1.81
N VAL A 415 -21.32 -22.66 0.77
CA VAL A 415 -22.70 -22.16 0.64
C VAL A 415 -23.61 -22.73 1.74
N ALA A 416 -23.44 -23.99 2.13
CA ALA A 416 -24.20 -24.61 3.21
C ALA A 416 -23.84 -24.05 4.60
N LEU A 417 -22.60 -23.63 4.81
CA LEU A 417 -22.15 -23.03 6.07
C LEU A 417 -22.78 -21.65 6.32
N PHE A 418 -23.12 -20.90 5.28
CA PHE A 418 -23.74 -19.57 5.40
C PHE A 418 -25.01 -19.56 6.26
N PRO A 419 -26.12 -20.26 5.90
CA PRO A 419 -27.34 -20.25 6.69
C PRO A 419 -27.13 -20.84 8.09
N VAL A 420 -26.25 -21.83 8.23
CA VAL A 420 -25.92 -22.45 9.53
C VAL A 420 -25.27 -21.43 10.45
N THR A 421 -24.26 -20.69 9.97
CA THR A 421 -23.59 -19.66 10.78
C THR A 421 -24.52 -18.51 11.16
N TYR A 422 -25.36 -18.05 10.22
CA TYR A 422 -26.30 -16.96 10.45
C TYR A 422 -27.37 -17.32 11.49
N LEU A 423 -27.94 -18.53 11.43
CA LEU A 423 -28.94 -18.98 12.40
C LEU A 423 -28.33 -19.24 13.79
N LEU A 424 -27.14 -19.84 13.83
CA LEU A 424 -26.49 -20.23 15.08
C LEU A 424 -25.98 -19.01 15.87
N GLU A 425 -25.50 -17.97 15.19
CA GLU A 425 -25.19 -16.67 15.80
C GLU A 425 -26.42 -16.08 16.50
N GLY A 426 -27.59 -16.21 15.88
CA GLY A 426 -28.85 -15.77 16.45
C GLY A 426 -29.26 -16.53 17.72
N GLN A 427 -29.13 -17.85 17.73
CA GLN A 427 -29.60 -18.68 18.84
C GLN A 427 -28.65 -18.63 20.05
N MET A 428 -27.33 -18.63 19.83
CA MET A 428 -26.34 -18.74 20.92
C MET A 428 -26.29 -17.49 21.80
N ARG A 429 -26.48 -16.29 21.24
CA ARG A 429 -26.51 -15.04 22.02
C ARG A 429 -27.85 -14.79 22.71
N ILE A 430 -28.97 -15.21 22.11
CA ILE A 430 -30.28 -15.17 22.77
C ILE A 430 -30.26 -16.09 24.01
N LYS A 431 -29.68 -17.29 23.90
CA LYS A 431 -29.55 -18.22 25.02
C LYS A 431 -28.62 -17.71 26.13
N SER A 432 -27.50 -17.05 25.79
CA SER A 432 -26.62 -16.48 26.82
C SER A 432 -27.30 -15.33 27.58
N ILE A 433 -28.08 -14.48 26.89
CA ILE A 433 -28.85 -13.40 27.52
C ILE A 433 -29.94 -13.96 28.44
N LEU A 434 -30.65 -15.02 28.01
CA LEU A 434 -31.71 -15.67 28.80
C LEU A 434 -31.20 -16.40 30.05
N VAL A 435 -29.93 -16.79 30.07
CA VAL A 435 -29.29 -17.44 31.22
C VAL A 435 -28.77 -16.42 32.23
N ASP A 436 -28.42 -15.21 31.77
CA ASP A 436 -27.92 -14.11 32.62
C ASP A 436 -29.06 -13.25 33.21
N SER A 437 -30.25 -13.26 32.60
CA SER A 437 -31.46 -12.53 33.04
C SER A 437 -32.19 -13.16 34.23
N GLY A 438 -31.44 -13.80 35.14
CA GLY A 438 -31.99 -14.44 36.34
C GLY A 438 -32.06 -13.53 37.57
N VAL A 439 -31.62 -12.26 37.48
CA VAL A 439 -31.48 -11.36 38.64
C VAL A 439 -31.78 -9.90 38.28
N GLU A 440 -32.91 -9.40 38.82
CA GLU A 440 -33.32 -8.00 39.08
C GLU A 440 -33.78 -7.09 37.90
N ASP A 441 -35.11 -6.89 37.83
CA ASP A 441 -35.85 -6.00 36.93
C ASP A 441 -35.68 -4.49 37.26
N MET A 442 -35.02 -3.75 36.36
CA MET A 442 -35.30 -2.36 35.91
C MET A 442 -34.08 -1.73 35.22
N VAL A 443 -32.86 -2.21 35.48
CA VAL A 443 -31.61 -1.80 34.78
C VAL A 443 -31.35 -2.67 33.53
N GLU A 444 -32.12 -3.75 33.37
CA GLU A 444 -31.97 -4.72 32.27
C GLU A 444 -32.40 -4.22 30.90
N GLU A 445 -33.30 -3.22 30.76
CA GLU A 445 -33.83 -2.83 29.45
C GLU A 445 -32.78 -2.18 28.54
N ASP A 446 -31.94 -1.28 29.08
CA ASP A 446 -30.84 -0.66 28.34
C ASP A 446 -29.72 -1.67 28.04
N TYR A 447 -29.45 -2.60 28.96
CA TYR A 447 -28.49 -3.68 28.74
C TYR A 447 -28.99 -4.68 27.67
N LYS A 448 -30.29 -4.97 27.66
CA LYS A 448 -30.95 -5.82 26.67
C LYS A 448 -30.99 -5.16 25.30
N LEU A 449 -31.25 -3.85 25.23
CA LEU A 449 -31.22 -3.08 23.98
C LEU A 449 -29.80 -2.99 23.42
N THR A 450 -28.80 -2.71 24.25
CA THR A 450 -27.38 -2.70 23.83
C THR A 450 -26.90 -4.08 23.39
N ALA A 451 -27.31 -5.16 24.07
CA ALA A 451 -27.02 -6.53 23.66
C ALA A 451 -27.72 -6.93 22.35
N LEU A 452 -28.98 -6.53 22.14
CA LEU A 452 -29.71 -6.75 20.88
C LEU A 452 -29.06 -5.99 19.71
N LEU A 453 -28.63 -4.74 19.92
CA LEU A 453 -27.88 -3.98 18.92
C LEU A 453 -26.53 -4.63 18.60
N ALA A 454 -25.83 -5.19 19.61
CA ALA A 454 -24.59 -5.93 19.40
C ALA A 454 -24.78 -7.25 18.63
N ILE A 455 -25.94 -7.91 18.79
CA ILE A 455 -26.31 -9.09 18.00
C ILE A 455 -26.59 -8.71 16.54
N GLU A 456 -27.38 -7.66 16.31
CA GLU A 456 -27.70 -7.21 14.95
C GLU A 456 -26.44 -6.68 14.23
N GLY A 457 -25.55 -6.00 14.96
CA GLY A 457 -24.23 -5.59 14.47
C GLY A 457 -23.34 -6.78 14.06
N ALA A 458 -23.42 -7.90 14.77
CA ALA A 458 -22.63 -9.09 14.44
C ALA A 458 -23.23 -9.88 13.27
N ARG A 459 -24.56 -10.00 13.18
CA ARG A 459 -25.23 -10.60 12.01
C ARG A 459 -24.96 -9.84 10.72
N THR A 460 -24.99 -8.50 10.79
CA THR A 460 -24.67 -7.66 9.64
C THR A 460 -23.19 -7.76 9.24
N SER A 461 -22.27 -7.89 10.20
CA SER A 461 -20.85 -8.11 9.89
C SER A 461 -20.61 -9.51 9.27
N LEU A 462 -21.32 -10.55 9.73
CA LEU A 462 -21.27 -11.89 9.15
C LEU A 462 -21.81 -11.91 7.72
N LEU A 463 -22.94 -11.24 7.45
CA LEU A 463 -23.45 -11.04 6.09
C LEU A 463 -22.41 -10.33 5.21
N GLY A 464 -21.75 -9.30 5.73
CA GLY A 464 -20.67 -8.60 5.05
C GLY A 464 -19.49 -9.52 4.68
N LEU A 465 -19.07 -10.38 5.61
CA LEU A 465 -17.99 -11.34 5.40
C LEU A 465 -18.31 -12.31 4.26
N TYR A 466 -19.49 -12.93 4.27
CA TYR A 466 -19.89 -13.86 3.20
C TYR A 466 -20.08 -13.16 1.86
N ALA A 467 -20.61 -11.93 1.83
CA ALA A 467 -20.70 -11.14 0.62
C ALA A 467 -19.32 -10.89 0.00
N ALA A 468 -18.32 -10.57 0.83
CA ALA A 468 -16.94 -10.37 0.38
C ALA A 468 -16.31 -11.67 -0.14
N ILE A 469 -16.51 -12.81 0.54
CA ILE A 469 -16.00 -14.11 0.09
C ILE A 469 -16.60 -14.50 -1.26
N PHE A 470 -17.93 -14.40 -1.41
CA PHE A 470 -18.59 -14.73 -2.68
C PHE A 470 -18.20 -13.77 -3.81
N MET A 471 -17.98 -12.48 -3.51
CA MET A 471 -17.47 -11.51 -4.49
C MET A 471 -16.07 -11.89 -4.95
N LEU A 472 -15.19 -12.27 -4.03
CA LEU A 472 -13.82 -12.69 -4.34
C LEU A 472 -13.82 -13.93 -5.24
N ILE A 473 -14.60 -14.95 -4.88
CA ILE A 473 -14.75 -16.18 -5.68
C ILE A 473 -15.29 -15.88 -7.08
N ALA A 474 -16.31 -15.04 -7.19
CA ALA A 474 -16.89 -14.66 -8.48
C ALA A 474 -15.89 -13.93 -9.39
N LEU A 475 -15.12 -12.99 -8.82
CA LEU A 475 -14.09 -12.25 -9.54
C LEU A 475 -12.96 -13.16 -10.01
N GLU A 476 -12.51 -14.06 -9.15
CA GLU A 476 -11.44 -15.00 -9.45
C GLU A 476 -11.81 -15.95 -10.58
N ILE A 477 -12.98 -16.60 -10.48
CA ILE A 477 -13.47 -17.49 -11.54
C ILE A 477 -13.56 -16.75 -12.87
N LYS A 478 -14.03 -15.51 -12.85
CA LYS A 478 -14.14 -14.70 -14.06
C LYS A 478 -12.76 -14.33 -14.63
N PHE A 479 -11.80 -14.00 -13.78
CA PHE A 479 -10.43 -13.72 -14.19
C PHE A 479 -9.80 -14.95 -14.84
N GLU A 480 -9.95 -16.13 -14.24
CA GLU A 480 -9.40 -17.37 -14.78
C GLU A 480 -10.10 -17.86 -16.06
N LEU A 481 -11.43 -17.73 -16.14
CA LEU A 481 -12.14 -18.02 -17.39
C LEU A 481 -11.65 -17.09 -18.52
N ALA A 482 -11.40 -15.81 -18.22
CA ALA A 482 -10.86 -14.87 -19.20
C ALA A 482 -9.40 -15.17 -19.59
N SER A 483 -8.57 -15.61 -18.64
CA SER A 483 -7.17 -15.99 -18.89
C SER A 483 -7.10 -17.21 -19.82
N LEU A 484 -7.89 -18.26 -19.54
CA LEU A 484 -7.97 -19.49 -20.33
C LEU A 484 -8.50 -19.26 -21.75
N LEU A 485 -9.49 -18.37 -21.90
CA LEU A 485 -10.01 -18.00 -23.23
C LEU A 485 -8.97 -17.26 -24.07
N ARG A 486 -8.16 -16.39 -23.45
CA ARG A 486 -7.08 -15.66 -24.14
C ARG A 486 -5.96 -16.59 -24.60
N GLU A 487 -5.55 -17.54 -23.75
CA GLU A 487 -4.52 -18.52 -24.07
C GLU A 487 -4.94 -19.42 -25.26
N LYS A 488 -6.17 -19.95 -25.22
CA LYS A 488 -6.73 -20.77 -26.31
C LYS A 488 -6.91 -20.00 -27.62
N ALA A 489 -7.22 -18.71 -27.56
CA ALA A 489 -7.29 -17.86 -28.76
C ALA A 489 -5.89 -17.70 -29.41
N PHE A 490 -4.84 -17.59 -28.61
CA PHE A 490 -3.46 -17.47 -29.08
C PHE A 490 -2.94 -18.78 -29.71
N GLU A 491 -3.19 -19.93 -29.07
CA GLU A 491 -2.82 -21.24 -29.63
C GLU A 491 -3.47 -21.52 -30.99
N ARG A 492 -4.72 -21.08 -31.17
CA ARG A 492 -5.46 -21.24 -32.43
C ARG A 492 -4.93 -20.34 -33.54
N GLY A 493 -4.37 -19.17 -33.20
CA GLY A 493 -3.67 -18.28 -34.12
C GLY A 493 -2.28 -18.80 -34.53
N GLY A 494 -1.56 -19.47 -33.61
CA GLY A 494 -0.22 -20.01 -33.88
C GLY A 494 -0.20 -21.25 -34.77
N ARG A 495 -1.22 -22.12 -34.69
CA ARG A 495 -1.32 -23.34 -35.49
C ARG A 495 -1.64 -23.14 -36.98
N HIS A 496 -2.02 -21.94 -37.40
CA HIS A 496 -2.32 -21.64 -38.81
C HIS A 496 -1.11 -21.13 -39.60
N ASN A 497 0.05 -20.94 -38.97
CA ASN A 497 1.26 -20.39 -39.60
C ASN A 497 2.34 -21.43 -39.97
N GLN A 498 2.08 -22.74 -39.86
CA GLN A 498 3.06 -23.78 -40.20
C GLN A 498 2.61 -24.78 -41.29
N SER A 499 1.43 -24.60 -41.90
CA SER A 499 0.96 -25.49 -42.97
C SER A 499 0.49 -24.75 -44.23
N ALA A 500 1.24 -23.74 -44.66
CA ALA A 500 0.99 -23.05 -45.92
C ALA A 500 2.31 -22.70 -46.62
N GLN A 501 3.06 -23.73 -46.99
CA GLN A 501 4.15 -23.61 -47.95
C GLN A 501 3.89 -24.59 -49.10
N SER A 502 2.99 -24.20 -50.02
CA SER A 502 2.98 -24.61 -51.42
C SER A 502 1.81 -23.99 -52.18
N SER A 503 2.10 -23.59 -53.42
CA SER A 503 1.21 -23.16 -54.51
C SER A 503 0.67 -21.72 -54.51
N SER A 504 1.15 -21.02 -55.53
CA SER A 504 0.71 -19.75 -56.09
C SER A 504 -0.73 -19.77 -56.60
N ALA A 505 -1.54 -18.80 -56.17
CA ALA A 505 -2.64 -18.23 -56.97
C ALA A 505 -3.09 -16.89 -56.37
N ASN A 506 -3.05 -15.84 -57.18
CA ASN A 506 -3.61 -14.52 -56.87
C ASN A 506 -5.11 -14.63 -56.57
N PHE A 507 -5.50 -14.41 -55.32
CA PHE A 507 -6.88 -14.13 -54.92
C PHE A 507 -6.95 -12.78 -54.21
N PRO A 508 -7.88 -11.87 -54.58
CA PRO A 508 -7.94 -10.54 -54.00
C PRO A 508 -8.38 -10.58 -52.53
N ALA A 509 -7.76 -9.72 -51.73
CA ALA A 509 -7.86 -9.64 -50.26
C ALA A 509 -9.23 -9.20 -49.69
N LYS A 510 -10.34 -9.34 -50.43
CA LYS A 510 -11.67 -8.85 -50.02
C LYS A 510 -12.59 -9.90 -49.40
N MET A 511 -12.22 -11.18 -49.38
CA MET A 511 -13.05 -12.24 -48.77
C MET A 511 -12.56 -12.79 -47.42
N ARG A 512 -11.40 -12.35 -46.89
CA ARG A 512 -10.90 -12.83 -45.58
C ARG A 512 -11.73 -12.35 -44.38
N PHE A 513 -12.50 -11.27 -44.51
CA PHE A 513 -13.36 -10.79 -43.43
C PHE A 513 -14.74 -11.46 -43.34
N MET A 514 -15.21 -12.14 -44.40
CA MET A 514 -16.47 -12.89 -44.32
C MET A 514 -16.32 -14.22 -43.58
N GLN A 515 -15.15 -14.85 -43.65
CA GLN A 515 -14.86 -16.05 -42.86
C GLN A 515 -14.59 -15.73 -41.38
N GLN A 516 -14.17 -14.50 -41.08
CA GLN A 516 -14.05 -13.98 -39.71
C GLN A 516 -15.42 -13.64 -39.08
N ARG A 517 -16.49 -13.50 -39.89
CA ARG A 517 -17.86 -13.29 -39.40
C ARG A 517 -18.59 -14.58 -39.02
N ARG A 518 -18.13 -15.75 -39.50
CA ARG A 518 -18.54 -17.07 -38.97
C ARG A 518 -17.71 -17.54 -37.77
N ALA A 519 -16.89 -16.67 -37.18
CA ALA A 519 -16.22 -16.90 -35.89
C ALA A 519 -17.01 -16.33 -34.69
N SER A 520 -18.27 -15.92 -34.89
CA SER A 520 -19.16 -15.40 -33.84
C SER A 520 -20.22 -16.40 -33.35
N THR A 521 -20.30 -17.58 -33.99
CA THR A 521 -20.72 -18.79 -33.28
C THR A 521 -19.43 -19.43 -32.82
N VAL A 522 -19.05 -19.22 -31.56
CA VAL A 522 -18.26 -20.22 -30.86
C VAL A 522 -19.08 -21.51 -31.01
N PRO A 523 -18.69 -22.47 -31.88
CA PRO A 523 -19.55 -23.61 -32.13
C PRO A 523 -19.73 -24.34 -30.81
N THR A 524 -20.92 -24.89 -30.59
CA THR A 524 -21.31 -25.80 -29.50
C THR A 524 -20.30 -26.92 -29.19
N PHE A 525 -19.26 -27.08 -30.01
CA PHE A 525 -18.11 -27.95 -29.84
C PHE A 525 -17.01 -27.45 -28.86
N THR A 526 -16.89 -26.15 -28.57
CA THR A 526 -15.98 -25.65 -27.51
C THR A 526 -16.56 -25.87 -26.11
N ILE A 527 -17.89 -25.82 -25.97
CA ILE A 527 -18.61 -26.13 -24.73
C ILE A 527 -18.45 -27.62 -24.39
N LYS A 528 -18.58 -28.51 -25.39
CA LYS A 528 -18.35 -29.95 -25.21
C LYS A 528 -16.90 -30.36 -24.89
N ARG A 529 -15.90 -29.49 -25.09
CA ARG A 529 -14.49 -29.77 -24.73
C ARG A 529 -14.02 -29.00 -23.48
N MET A 530 -14.72 -27.93 -23.07
CA MET A 530 -14.65 -27.39 -21.70
C MET A 530 -15.32 -28.34 -20.69
N ALA A 531 -16.22 -29.21 -21.16
CA ALA A 531 -16.89 -30.25 -20.38
C ALA A 531 -15.96 -31.28 -19.72
N ALA A 532 -14.69 -31.41 -20.15
CA ALA A 532 -13.78 -32.41 -19.60
C ALA A 532 -12.95 -31.92 -18.39
N GLU A 533 -12.70 -30.61 -18.25
CA GLU A 533 -11.79 -30.09 -17.20
C GLU A 533 -12.30 -28.84 -16.43
N GLY A 534 -13.36 -28.15 -16.88
CA GLY A 534 -13.79 -26.87 -16.28
C GLY A 534 -15.27 -26.53 -16.35
N ALA A 535 -16.15 -27.53 -16.60
CA ALA A 535 -17.60 -27.33 -16.76
C ALA A 535 -18.27 -26.66 -15.55
N TRP A 536 -17.74 -26.91 -14.35
CA TRP A 536 -18.30 -26.44 -13.08
C TRP A 536 -17.98 -24.96 -12.80
N MET A 537 -16.93 -24.39 -13.40
CA MET A 537 -16.45 -23.04 -13.07
C MET A 537 -17.50 -21.95 -13.36
N PRO A 538 -18.17 -21.91 -14.53
CA PRO A 538 -19.20 -20.92 -14.80
C PRO A 538 -20.41 -21.03 -13.86
N ALA A 539 -20.85 -22.26 -13.56
CA ALA A 539 -21.97 -22.51 -12.64
C ALA A 539 -21.68 -22.00 -11.23
N VAL A 540 -20.51 -22.34 -10.67
CA VAL A 540 -20.09 -21.87 -9.33
C VAL A 540 -19.93 -20.35 -9.30
N GLY A 541 -19.34 -19.75 -10.34
CA GLY A 541 -19.23 -18.30 -10.46
C GLY A 541 -20.60 -17.62 -10.46
N ASN A 542 -21.55 -18.15 -11.22
CA ASN A 542 -22.92 -17.61 -11.27
C ASN A 542 -23.61 -17.69 -9.90
N VAL A 543 -23.57 -18.85 -9.24
CA VAL A 543 -24.14 -19.00 -7.89
C VAL A 543 -23.50 -18.01 -6.91
N ALA A 544 -22.17 -17.86 -6.92
CA ALA A 544 -21.47 -16.90 -6.08
C ALA A 544 -21.92 -15.45 -6.35
N THR A 545 -22.05 -15.04 -7.62
CA THR A 545 -22.52 -13.68 -7.96
C THR A 545 -23.94 -13.40 -7.50
N VAL A 546 -24.86 -14.36 -7.67
CA VAL A 546 -26.26 -14.21 -7.25
C VAL A 546 -26.36 -14.15 -5.72
N MET A 547 -25.63 -15.03 -5.01
CA MET A 547 -25.58 -15.02 -3.55
C MET A 547 -24.97 -13.72 -3.01
N CYS A 548 -23.85 -13.27 -3.59
CA CYS A 548 -23.23 -11.98 -3.24
C CYS A 548 -24.23 -10.83 -3.41
N PHE A 549 -24.88 -10.74 -4.57
CA PHE A 549 -25.86 -9.70 -4.85
C PHE A 549 -27.05 -9.74 -3.88
N ALA A 550 -27.60 -10.93 -3.60
CA ALA A 550 -28.71 -11.11 -2.65
C ALA A 550 -28.32 -10.68 -1.23
N ILE A 551 -27.14 -11.06 -0.75
CA ILE A 551 -26.65 -10.66 0.58
C ILE A 551 -26.42 -9.14 0.63
N CYS A 552 -25.86 -8.54 -0.42
CA CYS A 552 -25.70 -7.09 -0.49
C CYS A 552 -27.04 -6.33 -0.49
N LEU A 553 -28.10 -6.89 -1.08
CA LEU A 553 -29.45 -6.32 -0.98
C LEU A 553 -29.99 -6.39 0.45
N ILE A 554 -29.79 -7.51 1.16
CA ILE A 554 -30.17 -7.65 2.57
C ILE A 554 -29.41 -6.63 3.44
N LEU A 555 -28.10 -6.49 3.23
CA LEU A 555 -27.28 -5.48 3.89
C LEU A 555 -27.75 -4.05 3.60
N ASN A 556 -28.19 -3.76 2.37
CA ASN A 556 -28.72 -2.45 2.00
C ASN A 556 -29.99 -2.12 2.80
N VAL A 557 -30.88 -3.10 2.99
CA VAL A 557 -32.08 -2.95 3.79
C VAL A 557 -31.72 -2.68 5.25
N ASN A 558 -30.80 -3.47 5.84
CA ASN A 558 -30.47 -3.36 7.26
C ASN A 558 -29.62 -2.12 7.61
N LEU A 559 -28.65 -1.73 6.77
CA LEU A 559 -27.72 -0.63 7.08
C LEU A 559 -28.21 0.75 6.62
N THR A 560 -28.95 0.83 5.51
CA THR A 560 -29.36 2.11 4.91
C THR A 560 -30.87 2.32 4.89
N GLY A 561 -31.64 1.39 5.45
CA GLY A 561 -33.11 1.39 5.37
C GLY A 561 -33.63 1.14 3.95
N GLY A 562 -32.84 0.49 3.08
CA GLY A 562 -33.24 0.21 1.70
C GLY A 562 -33.08 1.41 0.76
N SER A 563 -31.97 2.14 0.86
CA SER A 563 -31.70 3.31 0.03
C SER A 563 -31.78 2.99 -1.47
N ASN A 564 -32.59 3.77 -2.19
CA ASN A 564 -32.75 3.63 -3.65
C ASN A 564 -31.48 4.03 -4.43
N ARG A 565 -30.53 4.73 -3.81
CA ARG A 565 -29.27 5.10 -4.47
C ARG A 565 -28.29 3.93 -4.50
N ALA A 566 -28.35 3.04 -3.51
CA ALA A 566 -27.43 1.92 -3.38
C ALA A 566 -27.57 0.88 -4.50
N ILE A 567 -28.79 0.70 -5.05
CA ILE A 567 -29.02 -0.27 -6.13
C ILE A 567 -28.17 0.02 -7.38
N PHE A 568 -27.87 1.29 -7.67
CA PHE A 568 -27.02 1.66 -8.80
C PHE A 568 -25.56 1.25 -8.58
N PHE A 569 -25.11 1.14 -7.33
CA PHE A 569 -23.79 0.64 -6.98
C PHE A 569 -23.74 -0.88 -6.87
N LEU A 570 -24.85 -1.53 -6.48
CA LEU A 570 -24.94 -2.98 -6.32
C LEU A 570 -25.21 -3.74 -7.63
N ALA A 571 -26.05 -3.20 -8.51
CA ALA A 571 -26.43 -3.86 -9.76
C ALA A 571 -25.22 -4.22 -10.68
N PRO A 572 -24.13 -3.43 -10.77
CA PRO A 572 -22.93 -3.80 -11.51
C PRO A 572 -22.28 -5.13 -11.07
N ILE A 573 -22.53 -5.63 -9.86
CA ILE A 573 -22.04 -6.95 -9.41
C ILE A 573 -22.52 -8.06 -10.36
N LEU A 574 -23.73 -7.93 -10.91
CA LEU A 574 -24.30 -8.91 -11.86
C LEU A 574 -23.56 -8.95 -13.21
N LEU A 575 -22.69 -7.98 -13.51
CA LEU A 575 -21.80 -8.08 -14.67
C LEU A 575 -20.81 -9.23 -14.54
N LEU A 576 -20.60 -9.77 -13.34
CA LEU A 576 -19.75 -10.93 -13.08
C LEU A 576 -20.37 -12.27 -13.50
N LEU A 577 -21.66 -12.29 -13.88
CA LEU A 577 -22.30 -13.48 -14.42
C LEU A 577 -21.57 -14.00 -15.68
N ASN A 578 -21.33 -15.31 -15.68
CA ASN A 578 -20.71 -16.08 -16.75
C ASN A 578 -21.78 -16.81 -17.58
N GLN A 579 -21.44 -17.10 -18.84
CA GLN A 579 -22.29 -17.93 -19.70
C GLN A 579 -22.25 -19.38 -19.20
N ASP A 580 -23.40 -19.98 -18.99
CA ASP A 580 -23.53 -21.35 -18.50
C ASP A 580 -24.69 -22.06 -19.20
N SER A 581 -24.51 -23.35 -19.52
CA SER A 581 -25.55 -24.18 -20.14
C SER A 581 -26.65 -24.57 -19.17
N ASP A 582 -26.34 -24.63 -17.87
CA ASP A 582 -27.19 -25.30 -16.89
C ASP A 582 -28.13 -24.31 -16.19
N LEU A 583 -27.64 -23.12 -15.79
CA LEU A 583 -28.44 -22.11 -15.09
C LEU A 583 -29.06 -21.06 -16.03
N VAL A 584 -28.35 -20.66 -17.10
CA VAL A 584 -28.82 -19.58 -18.00
C VAL A 584 -28.51 -19.92 -19.46
N ALA A 585 -29.12 -21.00 -19.96
CA ALA A 585 -28.91 -21.54 -21.31
C ALA A 585 -29.14 -20.56 -22.47
N GLY A 586 -29.70 -19.37 -22.21
CA GLY A 586 -29.95 -18.30 -23.19
C GLY A 586 -29.03 -17.09 -23.09
N PHE A 587 -28.06 -17.05 -22.15
CA PHE A 587 -27.21 -15.89 -21.89
C PHE A 587 -25.88 -15.95 -22.66
N GLY A 588 -25.70 -15.05 -23.63
CA GLY A 588 -24.46 -14.87 -24.38
C GLY A 588 -23.79 -13.52 -24.12
N ASP A 589 -22.59 -13.30 -24.68
CA ASP A 589 -21.78 -12.09 -24.47
C ASP A 589 -22.50 -10.80 -24.87
N LYS A 590 -23.46 -10.92 -25.78
CA LYS A 590 -24.32 -9.81 -26.19
C LYS A 590 -25.18 -9.34 -25.01
N GLN A 591 -25.81 -10.25 -24.27
CA GLN A 591 -26.79 -9.93 -23.21
C GLN A 591 -26.17 -9.51 -21.87
N ARG A 592 -24.86 -9.23 -21.80
CA ARG A 592 -24.13 -8.93 -20.57
C ARG A 592 -24.75 -7.84 -19.69
N TYR A 593 -25.38 -6.82 -20.28
CA TYR A 593 -25.97 -5.69 -19.55
C TYR A 593 -27.42 -5.94 -19.11
N PHE A 594 -28.08 -6.98 -19.63
CA PHE A 594 -29.48 -7.28 -19.35
C PHE A 594 -29.78 -7.51 -17.84
N PRO A 595 -28.98 -8.31 -17.09
CA PRO A 595 -29.26 -8.56 -15.67
C PRO A 595 -29.16 -7.28 -14.83
N VAL A 596 -28.29 -6.34 -15.22
CA VAL A 596 -28.13 -5.07 -14.51
C VAL A 596 -29.37 -4.19 -14.69
N THR A 597 -29.85 -4.05 -15.93
CA THR A 597 -30.97 -3.16 -16.25
C THR A 597 -32.29 -3.69 -15.68
N ILE A 598 -32.52 -5.00 -15.80
CA ILE A 598 -33.74 -5.62 -15.28
C ILE A 598 -33.81 -5.51 -13.75
N VAL A 599 -32.70 -5.75 -13.04
CA VAL A 599 -32.68 -5.71 -11.57
C VAL A 599 -32.86 -4.29 -11.03
N ILE A 600 -32.26 -3.27 -11.65
CA ILE A 600 -32.52 -1.87 -11.26
C ILE A 600 -34.00 -1.53 -11.44
N SER A 601 -34.58 -1.87 -12.60
CA SER A 601 -35.99 -1.60 -12.88
C SER A 601 -36.92 -2.35 -11.92
N ALA A 602 -36.69 -3.65 -11.70
CA ALA A 602 -37.49 -4.47 -10.81
C ALA A 602 -37.40 -4.03 -9.35
N TYR A 603 -36.20 -3.68 -8.88
CA TYR A 603 -35.99 -3.17 -7.52
C TYR A 603 -36.77 -1.87 -7.28
N LEU A 604 -36.65 -0.89 -8.18
CA LEU A 604 -37.37 0.39 -8.05
C LEU A 604 -38.89 0.22 -8.16
N VAL A 605 -39.37 -0.71 -8.99
CA VAL A 605 -40.81 -1.04 -9.06
C VAL A 605 -41.28 -1.65 -7.75
N LEU A 606 -40.59 -2.66 -7.23
CA LEU A 606 -40.95 -3.33 -5.97
C LEU A 606 -40.90 -2.36 -4.78
N THR A 607 -39.86 -1.53 -4.67
CA THR A 607 -39.77 -0.56 -3.59
C THR A 607 -40.80 0.57 -3.74
N SER A 608 -41.18 0.94 -4.96
CA SER A 608 -42.26 1.92 -5.19
C SER A 608 -43.64 1.38 -4.79
N LEU A 609 -43.94 0.13 -5.13
CA LEU A 609 -45.15 -0.56 -4.69
C LEU A 609 -45.21 -0.69 -3.17
N TYR A 610 -44.07 -1.04 -2.55
CA TYR A 610 -43.97 -1.12 -1.10
C TYR A 610 -44.23 0.23 -0.41
N SER A 611 -43.66 1.34 -0.90
CA SER A 611 -43.95 2.65 -0.31
C SER A 611 -45.39 3.08 -0.51
N ILE A 612 -45.98 2.86 -1.69
CA ILE A 612 -47.39 3.21 -1.93
C ILE A 612 -48.28 2.40 -0.99
N TRP A 613 -47.95 1.12 -0.75
CA TRP A 613 -48.65 0.27 0.20
C TRP A 613 -48.50 0.75 1.65
N GLU A 614 -47.27 1.08 2.07
CA GLU A 614 -46.95 1.56 3.42
C GLU A 614 -47.66 2.88 3.72
N ASP A 615 -47.62 3.84 2.80
CA ASP A 615 -48.26 5.15 2.92
C ASP A 615 -49.79 5.04 3.03
N VAL A 616 -50.41 4.07 2.32
CA VAL A 616 -51.85 3.80 2.36
C VAL A 616 -52.27 3.12 3.67
N TRP A 617 -51.43 2.24 4.21
CA TRP A 617 -51.77 1.45 5.39
C TRP A 617 -51.49 2.18 6.71
N HIS A 618 -50.38 2.92 6.78
CA HIS A 618 -49.97 3.59 8.02
C HIS A 618 -50.49 5.02 8.16
N GLY A 619 -51.01 5.62 7.08
CA GLY A 619 -51.56 6.97 7.08
C GLY A 619 -50.50 8.02 7.39
N ASN A 620 -50.25 8.96 6.49
CA ASN A 620 -49.25 9.99 6.75
C ASN A 620 -49.74 10.98 7.84
N ALA A 621 -49.20 10.88 9.07
CA ALA A 621 -49.37 11.87 10.13
C ALA A 621 -48.42 13.09 9.99
N GLY A 622 -47.58 13.12 8.96
CA GLY A 622 -46.64 14.21 8.70
C GLY A 622 -47.27 15.33 7.87
N TRP A 623 -47.42 16.51 8.47
CA TRP A 623 -47.71 17.79 7.80
C TRP A 623 -46.66 18.12 6.72
N GLY A 624 -46.83 17.54 5.52
CA GLY A 624 -46.09 17.84 4.31
C GLY A 624 -47.05 18.38 3.25
N LEU A 625 -46.86 19.64 2.89
CA LEU A 625 -47.78 20.49 2.13
C LEU A 625 -47.82 20.20 0.61
N GLU A 626 -48.00 18.94 0.17
CA GLU A 626 -48.14 18.62 -1.27
C GLU A 626 -49.31 17.65 -1.54
N ILE A 627 -50.49 18.25 -1.77
CA ILE A 627 -51.67 17.75 -2.52
C ILE A 627 -51.93 16.22 -2.46
N GLY A 628 -52.33 15.73 -1.29
CA GLY A 628 -52.94 14.40 -1.12
C GLY A 628 -54.45 14.53 -0.84
N GLY A 629 -55.28 14.14 -1.81
CA GLY A 629 -56.70 13.85 -1.56
C GLY A 629 -56.86 12.56 -0.73
N PRO A 630 -58.08 12.01 -0.58
CA PRO A 630 -58.33 10.80 0.21
C PRO A 630 -57.36 9.67 -0.18
N ASP A 631 -56.91 8.86 0.79
CA ASP A 631 -55.81 7.86 0.65
C ASP A 631 -55.92 6.99 -0.62
N TRP A 632 -57.14 6.73 -1.09
CA TRP A 632 -57.41 6.02 -2.34
C TRP A 632 -56.98 6.78 -3.62
N PHE A 633 -57.21 8.10 -3.68
CA PHE A 633 -56.81 8.92 -4.83
C PHE A 633 -55.29 8.99 -4.95
N PHE A 634 -54.57 9.08 -3.83
CA PHE A 634 -53.11 9.02 -3.78
C PHE A 634 -52.59 7.67 -4.32
N ALA A 635 -53.18 6.56 -3.87
CA ALA A 635 -52.82 5.22 -4.33
C ALA A 635 -53.05 5.03 -5.84
N VAL A 636 -54.24 5.37 -6.33
CA VAL A 636 -54.62 5.22 -7.74
C VAL A 636 -53.77 6.13 -8.64
N LYS A 637 -53.53 7.39 -8.23
CA LYS A 637 -52.67 8.33 -8.96
C LYS A 637 -51.26 7.77 -9.14
N ASN A 638 -50.60 7.41 -8.04
CA ASN A 638 -49.20 6.97 -8.07
C ASN A 638 -49.03 5.58 -8.71
N LEU A 639 -50.02 4.68 -8.59
CA LEU A 639 -50.03 3.39 -9.27
C LEU A 639 -50.22 3.54 -10.78
N ALA A 640 -51.12 4.42 -11.23
CA ALA A 640 -51.30 4.72 -12.66
C ALA A 640 -50.01 5.32 -13.26
N LEU A 641 -49.36 6.24 -12.54
CA LEU A 641 -48.10 6.86 -12.96
C LEU A 641 -46.92 5.87 -12.96
N LEU A 642 -46.94 4.85 -12.08
CA LEU A 642 -45.97 3.75 -12.10
C LEU A 642 -46.15 2.87 -13.35
N ILE A 643 -47.38 2.44 -13.64
CA ILE A 643 -47.71 1.63 -14.84
C ILE A 643 -47.27 2.34 -16.11
N LEU A 644 -47.45 3.66 -16.16
CA LEU A 644 -47.08 4.49 -17.30
C LEU A 644 -45.58 4.40 -17.67
N THR A 645 -44.70 4.06 -16.72
CA THR A 645 -43.25 3.91 -16.96
C THR A 645 -42.87 2.55 -17.58
N PHE A 646 -43.70 1.51 -17.43
CA PHE A 646 -43.36 0.14 -17.83
C PHE A 646 -43.01 -0.02 -19.32
N PRO A 647 -43.73 0.60 -20.28
CA PRO A 647 -43.44 0.41 -21.71
C PRO A 647 -41.99 0.74 -22.09
N SER A 648 -41.41 1.82 -21.55
CA SER A 648 -40.00 2.17 -21.83
C SER A 648 -39.00 1.15 -21.28
N HIS A 649 -39.23 0.66 -20.05
CA HIS A 649 -38.34 -0.33 -19.41
C HIS A 649 -38.43 -1.70 -20.10
N ILE A 650 -39.63 -2.13 -20.51
CA ILE A 650 -39.84 -3.40 -21.21
C ILE A 650 -39.21 -3.37 -22.61
N LEU A 651 -39.44 -2.29 -23.38
CA LEU A 651 -38.86 -2.16 -24.72
C LEU A 651 -37.33 -2.14 -24.67
N PHE A 652 -36.76 -1.41 -23.71
CA PHE A 652 -35.32 -1.34 -23.51
C PHE A 652 -34.73 -2.70 -23.10
N ASN A 653 -35.33 -3.39 -22.11
CA ASN A 653 -34.86 -4.71 -21.69
C ASN A 653 -34.96 -5.73 -22.85
N ARG A 654 -36.01 -5.66 -23.68
CA ARG A 654 -36.14 -6.49 -24.90
C ARG A 654 -35.07 -6.14 -25.94
N PHE A 655 -34.72 -4.86 -26.08
CA PHE A 655 -33.64 -4.40 -26.94
C PHE A 655 -32.28 -4.92 -26.45
N VAL A 656 -31.96 -4.78 -25.16
CA VAL A 656 -30.72 -5.29 -24.55
C VAL A 656 -30.64 -6.83 -24.62
N TRP A 657 -31.77 -7.53 -24.59
CA TRP A 657 -31.78 -8.99 -24.74
C TRP A 657 -31.49 -9.46 -26.18
N SER A 658 -32.10 -8.81 -27.17
CA SER A 658 -32.08 -9.29 -28.56
C SER A 658 -31.02 -8.62 -29.44
N TYR A 659 -30.58 -7.40 -29.11
CA TYR A 659 -29.78 -6.50 -29.97
C TYR A 659 -30.30 -6.38 -31.41
N THR A 660 -31.59 -6.68 -31.61
CA THR A 660 -32.22 -6.57 -32.91
C THR A 660 -32.70 -5.13 -33.11
N LYS A 661 -32.52 -4.62 -34.33
CA LYS A 661 -33.02 -3.28 -34.68
C LYS A 661 -34.55 -3.30 -34.53
N GLN A 662 -35.06 -2.52 -33.60
CA GLN A 662 -36.48 -2.18 -33.50
C GLN A 662 -36.75 -0.92 -34.33
N THR A 663 -38.01 -0.68 -34.70
CA THR A 663 -38.39 0.51 -35.46
C THR A 663 -38.12 1.78 -34.65
N ASP A 664 -37.44 2.77 -35.25
CA ASP A 664 -37.00 4.00 -34.56
C ASP A 664 -38.16 4.81 -33.92
N SER A 665 -39.40 4.56 -34.35
CA SER A 665 -40.61 5.22 -33.85
C SER A 665 -41.06 4.75 -32.45
N THR A 666 -40.77 3.51 -32.06
CA THR A 666 -41.24 2.95 -30.76
C THR A 666 -40.51 3.51 -29.53
N PRO A 667 -39.17 3.67 -29.50
CA PRO A 667 -38.52 4.33 -28.36
C PRO A 667 -38.86 5.83 -28.30
N LEU A 668 -39.06 6.49 -29.44
CA LEU A 668 -39.39 7.91 -29.49
C LEU A 668 -40.80 8.22 -28.93
N LEU A 669 -41.75 7.30 -29.14
CA LEU A 669 -43.13 7.41 -28.64
C LEU A 669 -43.26 7.16 -27.13
N THR A 670 -42.33 6.38 -26.55
CA THR A 670 -42.32 6.09 -25.10
C THR A 670 -41.58 7.14 -24.27
N LEU A 671 -40.84 8.05 -24.90
CA LEU A 671 -40.15 9.15 -24.22
C LEU A 671 -41.12 10.16 -23.56
N PRO A 672 -42.13 10.73 -24.27
CA PRO A 672 -43.07 11.67 -23.65
C PRO A 672 -43.97 11.00 -22.60
N LEU A 673 -44.16 9.68 -22.70
CA LEU A 673 -44.97 8.90 -21.77
C LEU A 673 -44.39 8.90 -20.34
N ASN A 674 -43.08 9.09 -20.18
CA ASN A 674 -42.42 9.15 -18.87
C ASN A 674 -42.45 10.54 -18.21
N LEU A 675 -42.79 11.62 -18.94
CA LEU A 675 -42.81 12.98 -18.40
C LEU A 675 -43.88 13.19 -17.30
N PRO A 676 -45.13 12.68 -17.44
CA PRO A 676 -46.11 12.75 -16.37
C PRO A 676 -45.63 12.07 -15.08
N SER A 677 -44.94 10.93 -15.20
CA SER A 677 -44.37 10.20 -14.05
C SER A 677 -43.22 10.92 -13.35
N ILE A 678 -42.63 11.96 -13.96
CA ILE A 678 -41.57 12.77 -13.33
C ILE A 678 -42.15 14.02 -12.65
N ILE A 679 -43.15 14.64 -13.29
CA ILE A 679 -43.70 15.93 -12.87
C ILE A 679 -44.82 15.78 -11.82
N ILE A 680 -45.69 14.77 -11.98
CA ILE A 680 -46.98 14.68 -11.26
C ILE A 680 -46.90 13.76 -10.03
N THR A 681 -45.95 12.83 -9.99
CA THR A 681 -45.85 11.84 -8.89
C THR A 681 -45.34 12.47 -7.60
N ASP A 682 -45.86 12.00 -6.47
CA ASP A 682 -45.36 12.43 -5.15
C ASP A 682 -44.20 11.53 -4.68
N VAL A 683 -44.13 10.30 -5.20
CA VAL A 683 -43.13 9.30 -4.81
C VAL A 683 -41.83 9.48 -5.60
N ILE A 684 -40.74 9.82 -4.89
CA ILE A 684 -39.39 10.03 -5.48
C ILE A 684 -38.92 8.82 -6.30
N LYS A 685 -39.26 7.59 -5.90
CA LYS A 685 -38.88 6.35 -6.61
C LYS A 685 -39.46 6.30 -8.03
N VAL A 686 -40.70 6.76 -8.22
CA VAL A 686 -41.36 6.80 -9.53
C VAL A 686 -40.75 7.90 -10.40
N LYS A 687 -40.34 9.05 -9.82
CA LYS A 687 -39.57 10.08 -10.54
C LYS A 687 -38.25 9.54 -11.09
N ILE A 688 -37.50 8.79 -10.27
CA ILE A 688 -36.25 8.15 -10.69
C ILE A 688 -36.51 7.13 -11.81
N LEU A 689 -37.57 6.33 -11.69
CA LEU A 689 -37.94 5.33 -12.69
C LEU A 689 -38.37 5.97 -14.03
N GLY A 690 -39.09 7.09 -13.99
CA GLY A 690 -39.44 7.89 -15.18
C GLY A 690 -38.21 8.51 -15.85
N LEU A 691 -37.29 9.10 -15.08
CA LEU A 691 -36.01 9.61 -15.59
C LEU A 691 -35.19 8.51 -16.27
N LEU A 692 -35.09 7.33 -15.65
CA LEU A 692 -34.45 6.17 -16.26
C LEU A 692 -35.13 5.73 -17.56
N GLY A 693 -36.46 5.78 -17.64
CA GLY A 693 -37.20 5.48 -18.87
C GLY A 693 -36.85 6.42 -20.03
N ILE A 694 -36.63 7.71 -19.76
CA ILE A 694 -36.13 8.68 -20.75
C ILE A 694 -34.69 8.34 -21.17
N ILE A 695 -33.82 8.03 -20.21
CA ILE A 695 -32.43 7.64 -20.50
C ILE A 695 -32.38 6.36 -21.34
N TYR A 696 -33.19 5.36 -21.02
CA TYR A 696 -33.26 4.08 -21.73
C TYR A 696 -33.76 4.24 -23.18
N SER A 697 -34.83 5.01 -23.39
CA SER A 697 -35.32 5.30 -24.75
C SER A 697 -34.29 6.06 -25.59
N LEU A 698 -33.61 7.05 -25.01
CA LEU A 698 -32.56 7.82 -25.67
C LEU A 698 -31.32 6.96 -25.96
N ALA A 699 -30.87 6.15 -25.01
CA ALA A 699 -29.76 5.22 -25.19
C ALA A 699 -30.05 4.19 -26.29
N GLN A 700 -31.25 3.61 -26.30
CA GLN A 700 -31.70 2.71 -27.35
C GLN A 700 -31.67 3.38 -28.74
N TYR A 701 -32.15 4.63 -28.83
CA TYR A 701 -32.12 5.40 -30.08
C TYR A 701 -30.68 5.69 -30.56
N LEU A 702 -29.79 6.13 -29.66
CA LEU A 702 -28.39 6.42 -30.03
C LEU A 702 -27.63 5.17 -30.47
N ILE A 703 -27.78 4.06 -29.73
CA ILE A 703 -27.08 2.80 -30.03
C ILE A 703 -27.58 2.22 -31.35
N SER A 704 -28.90 2.20 -31.59
CA SER A 704 -29.47 1.71 -32.85
C SER A 704 -29.04 2.57 -34.05
N ARG A 705 -28.99 3.90 -33.89
CA ARG A 705 -28.48 4.83 -34.92
C ARG A 705 -26.99 4.60 -35.19
N GLN A 706 -26.17 4.42 -34.16
CA GLN A 706 -24.75 4.14 -34.33
C GLN A 706 -24.50 2.81 -35.03
N GLN A 707 -25.27 1.76 -34.68
CA GLN A 707 -25.22 0.46 -35.38
C GLN A 707 -25.62 0.59 -36.86
N TYR A 708 -26.60 1.44 -37.17
CA TYR A 708 -27.00 1.71 -38.55
C TYR A 708 -25.90 2.42 -39.34
N ILE A 709 -25.32 3.50 -38.80
CA ILE A 709 -24.25 4.26 -39.46
C ILE A 709 -23.00 3.40 -39.65
N THR A 710 -22.62 2.61 -38.64
CA THR A 710 -21.49 1.69 -38.77
C THR A 710 -21.79 0.58 -39.77
N GLY A 711 -23.00 0.01 -39.78
CA GLY A 711 -23.45 -0.96 -40.78
C GLY A 711 -23.38 -0.42 -42.21
N LEU A 712 -23.79 0.82 -42.43
CA LEU A 712 -23.68 1.50 -43.74
C LEU A 712 -22.24 1.73 -44.19
N LYS A 713 -21.28 1.90 -43.27
CA LYS A 713 -19.84 2.02 -43.63
C LYS A 713 -19.23 0.69 -44.09
N TYR A 714 -19.90 -0.44 -43.86
CA TYR A 714 -19.43 -1.78 -44.25
C TYR A 714 -20.05 -2.29 -45.56
N ILE A 715 -21.12 -1.65 -46.02
CA ILE A 715 -21.74 -1.86 -47.35
C ILE A 715 -21.02 -0.93 -48.32
#